data_AF-A0A2V9PXJ8-F1
#
_entry.id   AF-A0A2V9PXJ8-F1
#
_cell.length_a   1.000
_cell.length_b   1.000
_cell.length_c   1.000
_cell.angle_alpha   90.00
_cell.angle_beta   90.00
_cell.angle_gamma   90.00
#
_symmetry.space_group_name_H-M   'P 1'
#
loop_
_entity.id
_entity.type
_entity.pdbx_description
1 polymer ?
#
loop_
_entity_poly.entity_id
_entity_poly.type
_entity_poly.pdbx_seq_one_letter_code
_entity_poly.pdbx_strand_id
1 'polypeptide(L)'
;MRHFLPSEYGWELVMNPRFWCAFVLLLSFQAVAQSLNSDPFATAGAPTAGTKTYESTGAVLALRVLDDKRIPLDRQSVIKLENKNTQTAVWQTTADKSEAYFTDLGVGQYEIEVSAMGYLTVHKTYSVVGAYTTYNVEITLQRDPTSVDIKEPNAPDMPSKARKSTQRGVHALKSGNLKDAQKQLEAALKIAPNSADINFLLGYLYFLKKDFSAAQGFLVKAVTADPRNAQALTLLGRVRLHTGDSVAAKATLEDAVATDPDYWMAHYLLADAYLQQHEYEKARQQADIAIDRSKGAGNSARLVLGQALANLGKNEEAIAALETFLHQSSENTQAAQVRELIAQIKARAAAPAGAVSASVITRLVESEVDDTQLRLSIKTWEPPAVDDAKPTVAAGVVCPQGQVISEAGSGVKQLVDDISKFSAIEELLHENVDELGNAITKETRHYNYLAEISETQPGYLEVAEYRTEHGEVPQFPDNMVSNGFPTLAFVFHPAMWPNFDFSCEGMGELNGKAMWLVHFRQRDDRPNRIQDFKIGSMIYSINLKGRAWITPDMFRIARIESDLVKPMPNIQLLTEHQVIEYGPVRFPKKDVQLWLPKSADLYFDFRKHRYYRRHSFDHFMLFSTDTDEKVAGPKGVPNTQAPSSPETR
;
A
#
# COMPACT_ATOMS: atom_id res chain seq x y z
N MET A 1 -39.61 -35.98 57.25
CA MET A 1 -38.88 -37.21 56.87
C MET A 1 -39.35 -37.63 55.49
N ARG A 2 -38.45 -38.14 54.61
CA ARG A 2 -38.71 -38.88 53.35
C ARG A 2 -39.57 -38.12 52.29
N HIS A 3 -39.09 -37.80 51.09
CA HIS A 3 -38.79 -38.69 49.95
C HIS A 3 -39.89 -39.72 49.65
N PHE A 4 -40.59 -39.60 48.51
CA PHE A 4 -40.23 -40.29 47.25
C PHE A 4 -41.07 -39.82 46.05
N LEU A 5 -40.62 -40.13 44.83
CA LEU A 5 -41.39 -40.04 43.56
C LEU A 5 -42.16 -41.36 43.31
N PRO A 6 -43.15 -41.34 42.41
CA PRO A 6 -43.22 -42.45 41.43
C PRO A 6 -43.61 -42.06 39.97
N SER A 7 -42.90 -42.72 39.04
CA SER A 7 -43.27 -43.26 37.70
C SER A 7 -44.50 -42.81 36.88
N GLU A 8 -44.22 -42.57 35.58
CA GLU A 8 -44.87 -43.12 34.36
C GLU A 8 -46.35 -42.86 33.99
N TYR A 9 -46.54 -42.20 32.85
CA TYR A 9 -47.38 -42.57 31.68
C TYR A 9 -46.82 -41.82 30.45
N GLY A 10 -46.94 -42.24 29.18
CA GLY A 10 -47.56 -43.42 28.58
C GLY A 10 -47.01 -43.69 27.17
N TRP A 11 -47.70 -44.50 26.36
CA TRP A 11 -47.20 -45.09 25.11
C TRP A 11 -47.89 -44.51 23.86
N GLU A 12 -47.20 -44.46 22.71
CA GLU A 12 -47.64 -45.12 21.47
C GLU A 12 -46.55 -45.13 20.37
N LEU A 13 -46.64 -46.07 19.43
CA LEU A 13 -45.68 -46.26 18.34
C LEU A 13 -46.38 -46.91 17.13
N VAL A 14 -46.43 -46.23 15.99
CA VAL A 14 -46.95 -46.78 14.73
C VAL A 14 -45.89 -46.69 13.63
N MET A 15 -45.39 -47.85 13.21
CA MET A 15 -44.54 -48.04 12.02
C MET A 15 -45.27 -48.90 10.98
N ASN A 16 -44.66 -48.94 9.78
CA ASN A 16 -44.63 -50.00 8.75
C ASN A 16 -45.42 -49.79 7.44
N PRO A 17 -45.07 -50.51 6.35
CA PRO A 17 -43.78 -51.18 6.03
C PRO A 17 -43.28 -50.99 4.57
N ARG A 18 -42.04 -51.43 4.26
CA ARG A 18 -41.65 -52.47 3.24
C ARG A 18 -40.24 -52.29 2.65
N PHE A 19 -39.39 -53.32 2.42
CA PHE A 19 -39.29 -54.70 2.98
C PHE A 19 -37.96 -55.41 2.52
N TRP A 20 -37.16 -56.00 3.45
CA TRP A 20 -36.19 -57.15 3.32
C TRP A 20 -35.03 -57.17 2.28
N CYS A 21 -33.91 -57.93 2.36
CA CYS A 21 -33.23 -58.89 3.32
C CYS A 21 -31.67 -58.88 3.05
N ALA A 22 -30.67 -59.55 3.67
CA ALA A 22 -30.38 -60.89 4.29
C ALA A 22 -30.24 -62.06 3.27
N PHE A 23 -29.35 -63.09 3.34
CA PHE A 23 -28.49 -63.81 4.34
C PHE A 23 -26.99 -63.97 3.84
N VAL A 24 -25.90 -64.48 4.49
CA VAL A 24 -25.57 -65.37 5.66
C VAL A 24 -25.47 -66.90 5.31
N LEU A 25 -24.42 -67.74 5.57
CA LEU A 25 -23.08 -67.68 6.25
C LEU A 25 -22.10 -68.86 5.85
N LEU A 26 -20.77 -68.66 5.99
CA LEU A 26 -19.59 -69.58 6.28
C LEU A 26 -19.20 -70.90 5.51
N LEU A 27 -17.86 -71.04 5.31
CA LEU A 27 -16.97 -72.26 5.31
C LEU A 27 -17.01 -73.27 4.13
N SER A 28 -15.95 -74.04 3.77
CA SER A 28 -14.61 -74.34 4.37
C SER A 28 -13.55 -74.96 3.39
N PHE A 29 -12.25 -74.61 3.53
CA PHE A 29 -11.01 -75.37 3.15
C PHE A 29 -10.75 -75.69 1.64
N GLN A 30 -9.54 -75.87 1.07
CA GLN A 30 -8.12 -76.02 1.51
C GLN A 30 -7.13 -75.19 0.61
N ALA A 31 -5.87 -75.03 1.06
CA ALA A 31 -4.56 -74.72 0.40
C ALA A 31 -4.50 -74.26 -1.09
N VAL A 32 -3.55 -73.40 -1.54
CA VAL A 32 -2.08 -73.36 -1.29
C VAL A 32 -1.55 -71.92 -1.16
N ALA A 33 -0.35 -71.76 -0.56
CA ALA A 33 0.26 -70.50 -0.15
C ALA A 33 0.66 -69.52 -1.28
N GLN A 34 0.38 -68.24 -1.03
CA GLN A 34 1.38 -67.16 -1.05
C GLN A 34 1.02 -66.11 0.01
N SER A 35 2.00 -65.38 0.53
CA SER A 35 1.85 -64.56 1.74
C SER A 35 1.34 -63.14 1.46
N LEU A 36 0.12 -62.84 1.91
CA LEU A 36 -0.41 -61.48 2.01
C LEU A 36 -0.51 -61.06 3.47
N ASN A 37 0.52 -60.37 3.98
CA ASN A 37 0.40 -59.54 5.18
C ASN A 37 1.53 -58.49 5.21
N SER A 38 1.41 -57.46 4.38
CA SER A 38 2.32 -56.32 4.33
C SER A 38 1.52 -55.02 4.22
N ASP A 39 1.59 -54.24 5.29
CA ASP A 39 1.13 -52.86 5.50
C ASP A 39 0.90 -52.01 4.22
N PRO A 40 -0.31 -51.45 4.00
CA PRO A 40 -0.58 -50.56 2.86
C PRO A 40 0.18 -49.22 2.91
N PHE A 41 0.87 -48.88 4.01
CA PHE A 41 1.74 -47.71 4.08
C PHE A 41 3.18 -47.95 3.59
N ALA A 42 3.54 -49.18 3.20
CA ALA A 42 4.92 -49.59 2.96
C ALA A 42 5.31 -49.79 1.48
N THR A 43 4.95 -48.88 0.55
CA THR A 43 5.74 -48.55 -0.68
C THR A 43 5.12 -47.40 -1.50
N ALA A 44 5.06 -46.20 -0.93
CA ALA A 44 5.01 -44.99 -1.74
C ALA A 44 6.37 -44.81 -2.44
N GLY A 45 6.48 -45.25 -3.70
CA GLY A 45 7.69 -45.05 -4.51
C GLY A 45 8.04 -43.56 -4.61
N ALA A 46 9.33 -43.26 -4.78
CA ALA A 46 9.81 -41.88 -4.90
C ALA A 46 9.00 -41.12 -5.97
N PRO A 47 8.51 -39.89 -5.70
CA PRO A 47 7.68 -39.17 -6.63
C PRO A 47 8.49 -38.77 -7.86
N THR A 48 8.37 -39.57 -8.91
CA THR A 48 8.73 -39.16 -10.27
C THR A 48 8.00 -37.85 -10.59
N ALA A 49 8.67 -36.93 -11.27
CA ALA A 49 8.18 -35.57 -11.46
C ALA A 49 6.86 -35.57 -12.25
N GLY A 50 5.74 -35.48 -11.52
CA GLY A 50 4.40 -35.45 -12.09
C GLY A 50 4.20 -34.16 -12.88
N THR A 51 4.39 -34.23 -14.19
CA THR A 51 4.02 -33.17 -15.13
C THR A 51 2.52 -32.92 -15.00
N LYS A 52 2.15 -31.78 -14.38
CA LYS A 52 0.78 -31.28 -14.46
C LYS A 52 0.44 -31.04 -15.93
N THR A 53 -0.45 -31.85 -16.48
CA THR A 53 -1.01 -31.65 -17.81
C THR A 53 -2.02 -30.50 -17.74
N TYR A 54 -1.58 -29.31 -18.14
CA TYR A 54 -2.47 -28.16 -18.33
C TYR A 54 -3.15 -28.26 -19.69
N GLU A 55 -4.47 -28.16 -19.74
CA GLU A 55 -5.22 -27.95 -20.98
C GLU A 55 -5.01 -26.50 -21.44
N SER A 56 -3.90 -26.27 -22.16
CA SER A 56 -3.44 -24.96 -22.63
C SER A 56 -3.50 -24.89 -24.15
N THR A 57 -4.07 -23.82 -24.69
CA THR A 57 -4.14 -23.52 -26.13
C THR A 57 -2.88 -22.84 -26.66
N GLY A 58 -2.07 -22.27 -25.77
CA GLY A 58 -0.73 -21.73 -26.06
C GLY A 58 0.38 -22.51 -25.36
N ALA A 59 1.57 -21.92 -25.30
CA ALA A 59 2.69 -22.44 -24.52
C ALA A 59 2.49 -22.23 -23.01
N VAL A 60 3.19 -23.02 -22.20
CA VAL A 60 3.21 -22.89 -20.73
C VAL A 60 4.61 -22.51 -20.28
N LEU A 61 4.74 -21.46 -19.47
CA LEU A 61 5.98 -21.08 -18.79
C LEU A 61 5.87 -21.46 -17.32
N ALA A 62 6.59 -22.51 -16.93
CA ALA A 62 6.71 -22.96 -15.55
C ALA A 62 7.99 -22.35 -14.94
N LEU A 63 7.84 -21.46 -13.97
CA LEU A 63 8.95 -20.79 -13.30
C LEU A 63 9.17 -21.35 -11.91
N ARG A 64 10.43 -21.36 -11.49
CA ARG A 64 10.85 -21.78 -10.15
C ARG A 64 11.85 -20.78 -9.58
N VAL A 65 11.51 -20.20 -8.44
CA VAL A 65 12.31 -19.14 -7.79
C VAL A 65 13.11 -19.73 -6.64
N LEU A 66 14.43 -19.54 -6.72
CA LEU A 66 15.43 -20.12 -5.81
C LEU A 66 16.31 -19.03 -5.20
N ASP A 67 16.98 -19.32 -4.09
CA ASP A 67 18.03 -18.49 -3.51
C ASP A 67 19.40 -18.72 -4.16
N ASP A 68 20.42 -18.02 -3.66
CA ASP A 68 21.83 -18.12 -4.06
C ASP A 68 22.40 -19.55 -3.94
N LYS A 69 21.80 -20.40 -3.11
CA LYS A 69 22.18 -21.80 -2.85
C LYS A 69 21.32 -22.78 -3.64
N ARG A 70 20.45 -22.30 -4.53
CA ARG A 70 19.47 -23.05 -5.32
C ARG A 70 18.39 -23.76 -4.48
N ILE A 71 18.10 -23.22 -3.30
CA ILE A 71 17.02 -23.69 -2.43
C ILE A 71 15.75 -22.88 -2.76
N PRO A 72 14.55 -23.50 -2.86
CA PRO A 72 13.30 -22.75 -3.02
C PRO A 72 13.10 -21.73 -1.90
N LEU A 73 12.65 -20.52 -2.25
CA LEU A 73 12.52 -19.43 -1.27
C LEU A 73 11.55 -19.78 -0.13
N ASP A 74 11.84 -19.28 1.07
CA ASP A 74 11.03 -19.44 2.28
C ASP A 74 9.80 -18.49 2.34
N ARG A 75 9.43 -17.91 1.19
CA ARG A 75 8.46 -16.81 1.04
C ARG A 75 7.93 -16.71 -0.39
N GLN A 76 6.79 -16.05 -0.56
CA GLN A 76 6.26 -15.81 -1.90
C GLN A 76 7.11 -14.81 -2.69
N SER A 77 7.23 -15.06 -4.00
CA SER A 77 7.72 -14.09 -4.98
C SER A 77 6.55 -13.56 -5.81
N VAL A 78 6.61 -12.29 -6.20
CA VAL A 78 5.79 -11.72 -7.28
C VAL A 78 6.58 -11.89 -8.57
N ILE A 79 5.92 -12.39 -9.61
CA ILE A 79 6.46 -12.51 -10.96
C ILE A 79 5.58 -11.71 -11.90
N LYS A 80 6.17 -10.74 -12.58
CA LYS A 80 5.58 -10.03 -13.72
C LYS A 80 6.17 -10.66 -14.99
N LEU A 81 5.30 -11.09 -15.89
CA LEU A 81 5.66 -11.61 -17.21
C LEU A 81 5.12 -10.66 -18.28
N GLU A 82 6.01 -9.96 -18.96
CA GLU A 82 5.69 -8.93 -19.95
C GLU A 82 6.03 -9.41 -21.36
N ASN A 83 5.05 -9.51 -22.25
CA ASN A 83 5.29 -9.83 -23.65
C ASN A 83 5.81 -8.58 -24.39
N LYS A 84 7.06 -8.60 -24.84
CA LYS A 84 7.71 -7.44 -25.50
C LYS A 84 7.17 -7.15 -26.91
N ASN A 85 6.45 -8.08 -27.54
CA ASN A 85 5.83 -7.87 -28.84
C ASN A 85 4.48 -7.14 -28.73
N THR A 86 3.72 -7.37 -27.65
CA THR A 86 2.38 -6.80 -27.43
C THR A 86 2.34 -5.73 -26.33
N GLN A 87 3.42 -5.56 -25.56
CA GLN A 87 3.53 -4.70 -24.37
C GLN A 87 2.50 -5.03 -23.26
N THR A 88 1.90 -6.22 -23.30
CA THR A 88 0.97 -6.70 -22.28
C THR A 88 1.73 -7.45 -21.18
N ALA A 89 1.55 -7.04 -19.93
CA ALA A 89 2.05 -7.76 -18.76
C ALA A 89 0.94 -8.55 -18.05
N VAL A 90 1.32 -9.67 -17.44
CA VAL A 90 0.51 -10.47 -16.52
C VAL A 90 1.30 -10.79 -15.27
N TRP A 91 0.63 -10.87 -14.12
CA TRP A 91 1.27 -11.03 -12.81
C TRP A 91 0.79 -12.30 -12.12
N GLN A 92 1.70 -12.99 -11.43
CA GLN A 92 1.39 -14.15 -10.62
C GLN A 92 2.27 -14.18 -9.37
N THR A 93 1.74 -14.68 -8.26
CA THR A 93 2.52 -15.00 -7.06
C THR A 93 2.92 -16.47 -7.07
N THR A 94 4.09 -16.80 -6.54
CA THR A 94 4.49 -18.20 -6.40
C THR A 94 3.63 -18.94 -5.37
N ALA A 95 3.24 -20.17 -5.71
CA ALA A 95 2.58 -21.11 -4.82
C ALA A 95 3.61 -21.89 -3.96
N ASP A 96 3.15 -22.93 -3.25
CA ASP A 96 4.00 -23.83 -2.47
C ASP A 96 5.22 -24.30 -3.27
N LYS A 97 6.41 -24.27 -2.62
CA LYS A 97 7.74 -24.53 -3.21
C LYS A 97 8.27 -23.47 -4.20
N SER A 98 7.71 -22.26 -4.17
CA SER A 98 8.23 -21.10 -4.92
C SER A 98 8.15 -21.29 -6.44
N GLU A 99 7.06 -21.92 -6.89
CA GLU A 99 6.75 -22.23 -8.29
C GLU A 99 5.57 -21.39 -8.80
N ALA A 100 5.60 -21.04 -10.08
CA ALA A 100 4.57 -20.28 -10.79
C ALA A 100 4.37 -20.82 -12.22
N TYR A 101 3.20 -20.61 -12.81
CA TYR A 101 2.80 -21.20 -14.08
C TYR A 101 1.92 -20.22 -14.88
N PHE A 102 2.45 -19.69 -15.97
CA PHE A 102 1.70 -18.90 -16.95
C PHE A 102 1.33 -19.80 -18.13
N THR A 103 0.04 -19.93 -18.45
CA THR A 103 -0.47 -20.74 -19.57
C THR A 103 -0.81 -19.87 -20.78
N ASP A 104 -1.19 -20.52 -21.88
CA ASP A 104 -1.77 -19.87 -23.07
C ASP A 104 -0.88 -18.79 -23.73
N LEU A 105 0.43 -18.90 -23.54
CA LEU A 105 1.41 -17.95 -24.05
C LEU A 105 1.59 -18.09 -25.57
N GLY A 106 1.52 -16.96 -26.27
CA GLY A 106 1.87 -16.86 -27.69
C GLY A 106 3.38 -16.94 -27.93
N VAL A 107 3.76 -17.19 -29.18
CA VAL A 107 5.18 -17.13 -29.61
C VAL A 107 5.66 -15.68 -29.57
N GLY A 108 6.79 -15.43 -28.91
CA GLY A 108 7.32 -14.07 -28.72
C GLY A 108 8.49 -13.97 -27.74
N GLN A 109 9.00 -12.76 -27.59
CA GLN A 109 9.94 -12.41 -26.52
C GLN A 109 9.16 -11.95 -25.29
N TYR A 110 9.57 -12.45 -24.13
CA TYR A 110 9.01 -12.08 -22.84
C TYR A 110 10.12 -11.55 -21.93
N GLU A 111 9.83 -10.53 -21.14
CA GLU A 111 10.63 -10.18 -19.98
C GLU A 111 9.96 -10.74 -18.72
N ILE A 112 10.76 -11.42 -17.90
CA ILE A 112 10.37 -11.92 -16.60
C ILE A 112 11.03 -11.03 -15.55
N GLU A 113 10.23 -10.30 -14.79
CA GLU A 113 10.66 -9.57 -13.60
C GLU A 113 10.21 -10.37 -12.37
N VAL A 114 11.15 -10.70 -11.47
CA VAL A 114 10.88 -11.47 -10.26
C VAL A 114 11.34 -10.71 -9.03
N SER A 115 10.41 -10.45 -8.12
CA SER A 115 10.61 -9.66 -6.90
C SER A 115 10.14 -10.44 -5.67
N ALA A 116 10.96 -10.51 -4.62
CA ALA A 116 10.58 -11.13 -3.34
C ALA A 116 11.15 -10.32 -2.17
N MET A 117 10.44 -10.24 -1.04
CA MET A 117 10.88 -9.40 0.07
C MET A 117 12.21 -9.88 0.67
N GLY A 118 13.17 -8.98 0.79
CA GLY A 118 14.54 -9.30 1.23
C GLY A 118 15.39 -10.01 0.16
N TYR A 119 15.00 -9.88 -1.10
CA TYR A 119 15.75 -10.32 -2.27
C TYR A 119 15.81 -9.17 -3.29
N LEU A 120 16.91 -9.07 -4.04
CA LEU A 120 17.03 -8.15 -5.16
C LEU A 120 16.12 -8.62 -6.31
N THR A 121 15.42 -7.68 -6.94
CA THR A 121 14.62 -7.95 -8.14
C THR A 121 15.52 -8.41 -9.28
N VAL A 122 15.08 -9.44 -10.02
CA VAL A 122 15.80 -9.99 -11.17
C VAL A 122 14.96 -9.86 -12.43
N HIS A 123 15.52 -9.19 -13.44
CA HIS A 123 14.99 -9.11 -14.80
C HIS A 123 15.64 -10.18 -15.68
N LYS A 124 14.85 -10.89 -16.49
CA LYS A 124 15.32 -11.98 -17.35
C LYS A 124 14.48 -12.11 -18.61
N THR A 125 15.06 -11.81 -19.77
CA THR A 125 14.42 -12.06 -21.07
C THR A 125 14.35 -13.56 -21.38
N TYR A 126 13.23 -14.03 -21.94
CA TYR A 126 13.01 -15.41 -22.33
C TYR A 126 12.19 -15.50 -23.63
N SER A 127 12.54 -16.44 -24.51
CA SER A 127 11.94 -16.59 -25.83
C SER A 127 11.01 -17.80 -25.88
N VAL A 128 9.70 -17.57 -26.05
CA VAL A 128 8.72 -18.63 -26.34
C VAL A 128 8.70 -18.82 -27.86
N VAL A 129 9.15 -19.97 -28.35
CA VAL A 129 9.37 -20.23 -29.78
C VAL A 129 8.39 -21.21 -30.42
N GLY A 130 7.57 -21.90 -29.63
CA GLY A 130 6.52 -22.80 -30.10
C GLY A 130 5.34 -22.88 -29.14
N ALA A 131 4.12 -22.86 -29.68
CA ALA A 131 2.89 -23.11 -28.93
C ALA A 131 2.86 -24.55 -28.37
N TYR A 132 1.96 -24.80 -27.41
CA TYR A 132 1.74 -26.11 -26.75
C TYR A 132 2.98 -26.72 -26.05
N THR A 133 4.09 -25.97 -25.97
CA THR A 133 5.34 -26.41 -25.35
C THR A 133 5.39 -25.92 -23.90
N THR A 134 5.87 -26.77 -22.98
CA THR A 134 6.15 -26.35 -21.58
C THR A 134 7.62 -25.97 -21.44
N TYR A 135 7.88 -24.71 -21.11
CA TYR A 135 9.20 -24.15 -20.84
C TYR A 135 9.43 -24.06 -19.34
N ASN A 136 10.48 -24.73 -18.84
CA ASN A 136 10.86 -24.68 -17.43
C ASN A 136 11.99 -23.65 -17.24
N VAL A 137 11.79 -22.66 -16.37
CA VAL A 137 12.75 -21.57 -16.13
C VAL A 137 13.04 -21.43 -14.64
N GLU A 138 14.26 -21.79 -14.25
CA GLU A 138 14.77 -21.44 -12.92
C GLU A 138 15.26 -19.98 -12.90
N ILE A 139 14.94 -19.27 -11.82
CA ILE A 139 15.38 -17.91 -11.54
C ILE A 139 15.95 -17.90 -10.12
N THR A 140 17.23 -17.54 -10.01
CA THR A 140 17.93 -17.37 -8.74
C THR A 140 17.86 -15.90 -8.35
N LEU A 141 17.21 -15.60 -7.23
CA LEU A 141 17.31 -14.29 -6.61
C LEU A 141 18.49 -14.25 -5.65
N GLN A 142 19.25 -13.16 -5.67
CA GLN A 142 20.21 -12.85 -4.63
C GLN A 142 19.47 -12.18 -3.47
N ARG A 143 19.82 -12.51 -2.22
CA ARG A 143 19.27 -11.79 -1.06
C ARG A 143 19.63 -10.31 -1.14
N ASP A 144 18.68 -9.44 -0.82
CA ASP A 144 18.95 -8.02 -0.64
C ASP A 144 19.87 -7.91 0.59
N PRO A 145 21.11 -7.45 0.41
CA PRO A 145 22.07 -7.36 1.50
C PRO A 145 21.63 -6.38 2.60
N THR A 146 20.80 -5.39 2.25
CA THR A 146 20.31 -4.37 3.19
C THR A 146 19.08 -4.81 3.99
N SER A 147 18.49 -5.96 3.63
CA SER A 147 17.30 -6.49 4.28
C SER A 147 17.59 -7.15 5.63
N VAL A 148 16.62 -7.08 6.54
CA VAL A 148 16.70 -7.72 7.86
C VAL A 148 16.36 -9.21 7.74
N ASP A 149 17.34 -10.08 7.98
CA ASP A 149 17.12 -11.53 8.01
C ASP A 149 16.30 -11.94 9.25
N ILE A 150 14.97 -11.93 9.09
CA ILE A 150 14.00 -12.38 10.08
C ILE A 150 13.95 -13.92 10.14
N LYS A 151 14.70 -14.47 11.08
CA LYS A 151 14.73 -15.90 11.42
C LYS A 151 13.48 -16.31 12.22
N GLU A 152 13.21 -17.60 12.30
CA GLU A 152 12.17 -18.09 13.20
C GLU A 152 12.61 -18.00 14.68
N PRO A 153 11.68 -17.70 15.62
CA PRO A 153 11.99 -17.50 17.02
C PRO A 153 12.37 -18.81 17.72
N ASN A 154 13.66 -19.00 17.96
CA ASN A 154 14.20 -20.18 18.66
C ASN A 154 14.34 -19.98 20.19
N ALA A 155 13.64 -18.99 20.76
CA ALA A 155 13.62 -18.76 22.20
C ALA A 155 12.95 -19.96 22.94
N PRO A 156 13.67 -20.72 23.79
CA PRO A 156 13.15 -21.94 24.40
C PRO A 156 12.02 -21.67 25.40
N ASP A 157 12.10 -20.57 26.15
CA ASP A 157 11.14 -20.19 27.18
C ASP A 157 9.85 -19.53 26.64
N MET A 158 9.78 -19.26 25.33
CA MET A 158 8.59 -18.67 24.71
C MET A 158 7.39 -19.64 24.80
N PRO A 159 6.25 -19.25 25.39
CA PRO A 159 5.06 -20.10 25.47
C PRO A 159 4.62 -20.61 24.10
N SER A 160 4.24 -21.89 23.98
CA SER A 160 3.97 -22.55 22.70
C SER A 160 2.93 -21.82 21.82
N LYS A 161 1.91 -21.22 22.44
CA LYS A 161 0.90 -20.38 21.78
C LYS A 161 1.49 -19.06 21.25
N ALA A 162 2.38 -18.42 22.02
CA ALA A 162 3.12 -17.24 21.55
C ALA A 162 4.03 -17.62 20.38
N ARG A 163 4.86 -18.65 20.52
CA ARG A 163 5.77 -19.15 19.46
C ARG A 163 5.04 -19.42 18.14
N LYS A 164 3.89 -20.10 18.19
CA LYS A 164 3.06 -20.38 17.00
C LYS A 164 2.47 -19.12 16.36
N SER A 165 2.11 -18.11 17.15
CA SER A 165 1.69 -16.80 16.63
C SER A 165 2.86 -16.01 16.05
N THR A 166 4.03 -16.01 16.70
CA THR A 166 5.24 -15.36 16.20
C THR A 166 5.72 -15.96 14.88
N GLN A 167 5.73 -17.30 14.75
CA GLN A 167 6.06 -17.99 13.49
C GLN A 167 5.13 -17.58 12.34
N ARG A 168 3.82 -17.47 12.60
CA ARG A 168 2.85 -16.95 11.61
C ARG A 168 3.12 -15.48 11.26
N GLY A 169 3.48 -14.66 12.25
CA GLY A 169 3.91 -13.28 12.06
C GLY A 169 5.15 -13.16 11.17
N VAL A 170 6.17 -13.99 11.40
CA VAL A 170 7.39 -14.07 10.56
C VAL A 170 7.03 -14.50 9.13
N HIS A 171 6.18 -15.51 8.94
CA HIS A 171 5.75 -15.92 7.60
C HIS A 171 4.95 -14.81 6.88
N ALA A 172 4.04 -14.13 7.57
CA ALA A 172 3.27 -13.02 7.02
C ALA A 172 4.15 -11.80 6.68
N LEU A 173 5.19 -11.51 7.49
CA LEU A 173 6.21 -10.50 7.19
C LEU A 173 7.00 -10.86 5.92
N LYS A 174 7.46 -12.11 5.82
CA LYS A 174 8.22 -12.60 4.65
C LYS A 174 7.41 -12.55 3.35
N SER A 175 6.09 -12.75 3.43
CA SER A 175 5.15 -12.69 2.30
C SER A 175 4.44 -11.32 2.16
N GLY A 176 4.92 -10.26 2.82
CA GLY A 176 4.42 -8.88 2.66
C GLY A 176 3.01 -8.59 3.17
N ASN A 177 2.36 -9.55 3.82
CA ASN A 177 1.05 -9.35 4.42
C ASN A 177 1.18 -8.64 5.78
N LEU A 178 1.54 -7.35 5.74
CA LEU A 178 1.76 -6.53 6.94
C LEU A 178 0.53 -6.50 7.88
N LYS A 179 -0.68 -6.68 7.34
CA LYS A 179 -1.93 -6.72 8.12
C LYS A 179 -2.08 -8.01 8.95
N ASP A 180 -1.84 -9.19 8.37
CA ASP A 180 -1.82 -10.42 9.18
C ASP A 180 -0.56 -10.49 10.05
N ALA A 181 0.59 -10.02 9.58
CA ALA A 181 1.80 -9.89 10.40
C ALA A 181 1.54 -9.11 11.69
N GLN A 182 0.90 -7.93 11.60
CA GLN A 182 0.48 -7.16 12.78
C GLN A 182 -0.40 -7.99 13.71
N LYS A 183 -1.48 -8.58 13.18
CA LYS A 183 -2.45 -9.37 13.93
C LYS A 183 -1.83 -10.58 14.65
N GLN A 184 -0.93 -11.32 14.00
CA GLN A 184 -0.28 -12.49 14.60
C GLN A 184 0.78 -12.08 15.63
N LEU A 185 1.56 -11.02 15.37
CA LEU A 185 2.58 -10.53 16.30
C LEU A 185 1.97 -9.85 17.53
N GLU A 186 0.90 -9.08 17.40
CA GLU A 186 0.12 -8.56 18.54
C GLU A 186 -0.48 -9.69 19.38
N ALA A 187 -0.96 -10.76 18.75
CA ALA A 187 -1.47 -11.93 19.45
C ALA A 187 -0.36 -12.69 20.22
N ALA A 188 0.87 -12.67 19.73
CA ALA A 188 2.03 -13.18 20.45
C ALA A 188 2.46 -12.25 21.60
N LEU A 189 2.49 -10.93 21.37
CA LEU A 189 2.85 -9.91 22.37
C LEU A 189 1.90 -9.94 23.57
N LYS A 190 0.60 -10.16 23.35
CA LYS A 190 -0.41 -10.33 24.41
C LYS A 190 -0.17 -11.55 25.32
N ILE A 191 0.72 -12.48 24.92
CA ILE A 191 1.10 -13.67 25.69
C ILE A 191 2.51 -13.53 26.28
N ALA A 192 3.43 -12.89 25.57
CA ALA A 192 4.83 -12.70 25.98
C ALA A 192 5.30 -11.24 25.73
N PRO A 193 4.79 -10.25 26.50
CA PRO A 193 4.99 -8.83 26.21
C PRO A 193 6.45 -8.37 26.31
N ASN A 194 7.26 -9.06 27.11
CA ASN A 194 8.67 -8.74 27.34
C ASN A 194 9.63 -9.57 26.44
N SER A 195 9.11 -10.26 25.42
CA SER A 195 9.96 -11.03 24.49
C SER A 195 10.74 -10.10 23.55
N ALA A 196 12.07 -10.23 23.54
CA ALA A 196 12.94 -9.50 22.62
C ALA A 196 12.54 -9.76 21.15
N ASP A 197 12.42 -11.04 20.75
CA ASP A 197 12.00 -11.46 19.41
C ASP A 197 10.70 -10.77 18.93
N ILE A 198 9.66 -10.78 19.77
CA ILE A 198 8.34 -10.27 19.38
C ILE A 198 8.36 -8.74 19.26
N ASN A 199 9.05 -8.06 20.19
CA ASN A 199 9.22 -6.60 20.13
C ASN A 199 10.11 -6.21 18.94
N PHE A 200 11.14 -6.99 18.59
CA PHE A 200 11.97 -6.77 17.41
C PHE A 200 11.16 -6.94 16.11
N LEU A 201 10.36 -8.01 16.00
CA LEU A 201 9.52 -8.26 14.82
C LEU A 201 8.39 -7.23 14.65
N LEU A 202 7.82 -6.72 15.74
CA LEU A 202 6.91 -5.57 15.69
C LEU A 202 7.68 -4.29 15.30
N GLY A 203 8.86 -4.06 15.85
CA GLY A 203 9.75 -2.97 15.44
C GLY A 203 10.01 -2.95 13.93
N TYR A 204 10.35 -4.11 13.37
CA TYR A 204 10.55 -4.30 11.93
C TYR A 204 9.27 -4.15 11.11
N LEU A 205 8.13 -4.65 11.61
CA LEU A 205 6.82 -4.43 10.98
C LEU A 205 6.48 -2.94 10.86
N TYR A 206 6.64 -2.16 11.93
CA TYR A 206 6.32 -0.74 11.92
C TYR A 206 7.35 0.06 11.10
N PHE A 207 8.62 -0.35 11.07
CA PHE A 207 9.63 0.16 10.14
C PHE A 207 9.21 -0.05 8.67
N LEU A 208 8.76 -1.26 8.29
CA LEU A 208 8.23 -1.53 6.95
C LEU A 208 6.95 -0.74 6.62
N LYS A 209 6.16 -0.35 7.64
CA LYS A 209 5.02 0.56 7.51
C LYS A 209 5.42 2.05 7.50
N LYS A 210 6.71 2.38 7.60
CA LYS A 210 7.27 3.75 7.76
C LYS A 210 6.78 4.50 9.02
N ASP A 211 6.20 3.77 9.97
CA ASP A 211 5.83 4.27 11.29
C ASP A 211 7.06 4.17 12.21
N PHE A 212 7.99 5.10 12.01
CA PHE A 212 9.25 5.13 12.76
C PHE A 212 9.04 5.35 14.27
N SER A 213 7.93 5.98 14.66
CA SER A 213 7.57 6.21 16.07
C SER A 213 7.21 4.90 16.78
N ALA A 214 6.27 4.12 16.23
CA ALA A 214 5.95 2.81 16.76
C ALA A 214 7.14 1.84 16.63
N ALA A 215 7.88 1.90 15.52
CA ALA A 215 9.11 1.11 15.34
C ALA A 215 10.11 1.36 16.48
N GLN A 216 10.44 2.62 16.77
CA GLN A 216 11.30 3.00 17.89
C GLN A 216 10.74 2.50 19.23
N GLY A 217 9.44 2.69 19.47
CA GLY A 217 8.77 2.26 20.71
C GLY A 217 8.78 0.75 20.96
N PHE A 218 8.81 -0.07 19.90
CA PHE A 218 8.98 -1.53 20.01
C PHE A 218 10.46 -1.96 20.04
N LEU A 219 11.33 -1.34 19.24
CA LEU A 219 12.75 -1.67 19.21
C LEU A 219 13.47 -1.32 20.53
N VAL A 220 13.10 -0.23 21.19
CA VAL A 220 13.58 0.10 22.55
C VAL A 220 13.23 -1.01 23.54
N LYS A 221 12.02 -1.59 23.47
CA LYS A 221 11.65 -2.75 24.30
C LYS A 221 12.45 -4.01 23.94
N ALA A 222 12.72 -4.22 22.65
CA ALA A 222 13.52 -5.35 22.19
C ALA A 222 14.95 -5.32 22.75
N VAL A 223 15.64 -4.17 22.63
CA VAL A 223 17.01 -4.01 23.16
C VAL A 223 17.06 -3.90 24.69
N THR A 224 15.95 -3.50 25.34
CA THR A 224 15.83 -3.58 26.81
C THR A 224 15.69 -5.03 27.29
N ALA A 225 15.01 -5.89 26.51
CA ALA A 225 14.81 -7.30 26.83
C ALA A 225 16.03 -8.19 26.48
N ASP A 226 16.73 -7.88 25.40
CA ASP A 226 18.05 -8.46 25.08
C ASP A 226 19.01 -7.37 24.56
N PRO A 227 19.85 -6.79 25.44
CA PRO A 227 20.88 -5.82 25.07
C PRO A 227 21.98 -6.36 24.15
N ARG A 228 22.00 -7.67 23.84
CA ARG A 228 22.95 -8.28 22.91
C ARG A 228 22.31 -8.69 21.57
N ASN A 229 21.10 -8.21 21.28
CA ASN A 229 20.47 -8.40 19.99
C ASN A 229 21.00 -7.35 18.99
N ALA A 230 22.13 -7.66 18.33
CA ALA A 230 22.76 -6.79 17.34
C ALA A 230 21.82 -6.39 16.18
N GLN A 231 20.88 -7.26 15.78
CA GLN A 231 19.87 -6.93 14.76
C GLN A 231 18.88 -5.86 15.25
N ALA A 232 18.43 -5.95 16.51
CA ALA A 232 17.53 -4.97 17.12
C ALA A 232 18.22 -3.62 17.40
N LEU A 233 19.47 -3.64 17.87
CA LEU A 233 20.30 -2.44 18.04
C LEU A 233 20.51 -1.74 16.68
N THR A 234 20.93 -2.49 15.66
CA THR A 234 21.16 -1.97 14.30
C THR A 234 19.90 -1.35 13.69
N LEU A 235 18.74 -2.01 13.84
CA LEU A 235 17.47 -1.50 13.33
C LEU A 235 16.96 -0.29 14.13
N LEU A 236 17.19 -0.23 15.45
CA LEU A 236 16.92 0.96 16.26
C LEU A 236 17.81 2.14 15.83
N GLY A 237 19.08 1.87 15.51
CA GLY A 237 19.99 2.81 14.88
C GLY A 237 19.45 3.35 13.55
N ARG A 238 19.04 2.46 12.62
CA ARG A 238 18.45 2.88 11.33
C ARG A 238 17.20 3.73 11.52
N VAL A 239 16.30 3.35 12.43
CA VAL A 239 15.09 4.13 12.75
C VAL A 239 15.45 5.53 13.25
N ARG A 240 16.44 5.66 14.13
CA ARG A 240 16.91 6.97 14.62
C ARG A 240 17.57 7.83 13.54
N LEU A 241 18.28 7.23 12.58
CA LEU A 241 18.81 7.95 11.41
C LEU A 241 17.70 8.46 10.49
N HIS A 242 16.58 7.74 10.35
CA HIS A 242 15.40 8.20 9.60
C HIS A 242 14.60 9.28 10.34
N THR A 243 14.60 9.30 11.68
CA THR A 243 13.97 10.37 12.47
C THR A 243 14.88 11.57 12.75
N GLY A 244 16.12 11.56 12.24
CA GLY A 244 17.09 12.65 12.38
C GLY A 244 17.89 12.67 13.69
N ASP A 245 17.64 11.73 14.61
CA ASP A 245 18.38 11.57 15.87
C ASP A 245 19.71 10.83 15.63
N SER A 246 20.61 11.45 14.87
CA SER A 246 21.94 10.91 14.56
C SER A 246 22.80 10.69 15.81
N VAL A 247 22.57 11.47 16.87
CA VAL A 247 23.28 11.38 18.15
C VAL A 247 22.94 10.09 18.88
N ALA A 248 21.64 9.80 19.11
CA ALA A 248 21.26 8.54 19.72
C ALA A 248 21.35 7.35 18.74
N ALA A 249 21.32 7.57 17.43
CA ALA A 249 21.65 6.54 16.46
C ALA A 249 23.08 6.05 16.65
N LYS A 250 24.07 6.96 16.67
CA LYS A 250 25.49 6.64 16.89
C LYS A 250 25.69 5.76 18.12
N ALA A 251 25.21 6.17 19.29
CA ALA A 251 25.44 5.43 20.54
C ALA A 251 24.94 3.97 20.45
N THR A 252 23.72 3.76 19.94
CA THR A 252 23.15 2.41 19.79
C THR A 252 23.75 1.62 18.61
N LEU A 253 24.40 2.28 17.66
CA LEU A 253 25.17 1.62 16.60
C LEU A 253 26.61 1.29 17.06
N GLU A 254 27.19 2.06 17.98
CA GLU A 254 28.41 1.72 18.74
C GLU A 254 28.14 0.47 19.60
N ASP A 255 26.99 0.38 20.29
CA ASP A 255 26.54 -0.84 20.98
C ASP A 255 26.38 -2.03 20.01
N ALA A 256 25.84 -1.80 18.80
CA ALA A 256 25.61 -2.85 17.81
C ALA A 256 26.91 -3.47 17.29
N VAL A 257 27.91 -2.66 16.92
CA VAL A 257 29.22 -3.16 16.46
C VAL A 257 30.06 -3.75 17.59
N ALA A 258 29.85 -3.30 18.85
CA ALA A 258 30.47 -3.94 20.01
C ALA A 258 29.85 -5.32 20.32
N THR A 259 28.59 -5.52 19.93
CA THR A 259 27.85 -6.78 20.12
C THR A 259 28.15 -7.82 19.03
N ASP A 260 28.20 -7.38 17.76
CA ASP A 260 28.58 -8.23 16.61
C ASP A 260 29.56 -7.47 15.68
N PRO A 261 30.88 -7.61 15.91
CA PRO A 261 31.93 -6.97 15.10
C PRO A 261 32.08 -7.50 13.67
N ASP A 262 31.31 -8.52 13.26
CA ASP A 262 31.22 -9.00 11.88
C ASP A 262 29.94 -8.51 11.18
N TYR A 263 28.99 -7.87 11.89
CA TYR A 263 27.75 -7.40 11.30
C TYR A 263 27.93 -6.08 10.54
N TRP A 264 28.37 -6.21 9.28
CA TRP A 264 28.69 -5.09 8.39
C TRP A 264 27.60 -4.01 8.27
N MET A 265 26.33 -4.36 8.45
CA MET A 265 25.20 -3.42 8.46
C MET A 265 25.26 -2.42 9.61
N ALA A 266 25.69 -2.87 10.80
CA ALA A 266 25.92 -2.01 11.95
C ALA A 266 27.05 -1.03 11.67
N HIS A 267 28.15 -1.50 11.08
CA HIS A 267 29.27 -0.65 10.66
C HIS A 267 28.87 0.38 9.57
N TYR A 268 28.07 -0.02 8.59
CA TYR A 268 27.55 0.88 7.55
C TYR A 268 26.69 2.01 8.14
N LEU A 269 25.72 1.66 8.99
CA LEU A 269 24.84 2.65 9.61
C LEU A 269 25.60 3.49 10.65
N LEU A 270 26.61 2.95 11.34
CA LEU A 270 27.48 3.71 12.22
C LEU A 270 28.34 4.72 11.44
N ALA A 271 28.84 4.33 10.27
CA ALA A 271 29.53 5.22 9.36
C ALA A 271 28.63 6.40 8.93
N ASP A 272 27.37 6.12 8.61
CA ASP A 272 26.37 7.13 8.28
C ASP A 272 26.05 8.04 9.49
N ALA A 273 25.92 7.48 10.69
CA ALA A 273 25.70 8.24 11.93
C ALA A 273 26.86 9.19 12.27
N TYR A 274 28.11 8.76 12.02
CA TYR A 274 29.30 9.62 12.12
C TYR A 274 29.33 10.68 11.01
N LEU A 275 28.95 10.33 9.78
CA LEU A 275 28.90 11.27 8.65
C LEU A 275 27.89 12.40 8.91
N GLN A 276 26.70 12.07 9.43
CA GLN A 276 25.69 13.05 9.86
C GLN A 276 26.15 13.95 11.02
N GLN A 277 27.12 13.50 11.83
CA GLN A 277 27.73 14.29 12.91
C GLN A 277 29.06 14.95 12.52
N HIS A 278 29.40 14.97 11.23
CA HIS A 278 30.66 15.52 10.69
C HIS A 278 31.93 14.85 11.25
N GLU A 279 31.84 13.66 11.85
CA GLU A 279 32.97 12.86 12.35
C GLU A 279 33.63 12.06 11.21
N TYR A 280 34.01 12.76 10.14
CA TYR A 280 34.32 12.17 8.82
C TYR A 280 35.38 11.07 8.83
N GLU A 281 36.43 11.17 9.64
CA GLU A 281 37.48 10.13 9.71
C GLU A 281 36.97 8.84 10.37
N LYS A 282 36.03 8.93 11.34
CA LYS A 282 35.35 7.75 11.88
C LYS A 282 34.35 7.17 10.88
N ALA A 283 33.62 8.04 10.15
CA ALA A 283 32.74 7.61 9.07
C ALA A 283 33.49 6.81 8.01
N ARG A 284 34.67 7.28 7.58
CA ARG A 284 35.59 6.57 6.68
C ARG A 284 35.94 5.18 7.22
N GLN A 285 36.48 5.12 8.44
CA GLN A 285 36.91 3.86 9.07
C GLN A 285 35.80 2.82 9.20
N GLN A 286 34.59 3.24 9.60
CA GLN A 286 33.46 2.32 9.73
C GLN A 286 32.90 1.89 8.38
N ALA A 287 32.96 2.75 7.36
CA ALA A 287 32.58 2.39 6.00
C ALA A 287 33.56 1.38 5.37
N ASP A 288 34.87 1.53 5.61
CA ASP A 288 35.89 0.54 5.20
C ASP A 288 35.59 -0.84 5.81
N ILE A 289 35.37 -0.90 7.14
CA ILE A 289 35.03 -2.15 7.83
C ILE A 289 33.73 -2.74 7.28
N ALA A 290 32.71 -1.93 7.02
CA ALA A 290 31.48 -2.38 6.41
C ALA A 290 31.69 -3.00 5.02
N ILE A 291 32.53 -2.40 4.18
CA ILE A 291 32.87 -2.94 2.85
C ILE A 291 33.56 -4.30 2.98
N ASP A 292 34.60 -4.41 3.81
CA ASP A 292 35.36 -5.65 4.01
C ASP A 292 34.50 -6.80 4.58
N ARG A 293 33.75 -6.52 5.65
CA ARG A 293 32.93 -7.53 6.35
C ARG A 293 31.75 -8.02 5.50
N SER A 294 31.27 -7.19 4.56
CA SER A 294 30.13 -7.50 3.72
C SER A 294 30.33 -8.64 2.72
N LYS A 295 31.57 -8.99 2.37
CA LYS A 295 31.90 -10.00 1.33
C LYS A 295 31.24 -9.70 -0.03
N GLY A 296 31.07 -8.42 -0.35
CA GLY A 296 30.48 -7.92 -1.60
C GLY A 296 29.11 -7.25 -1.44
N ALA A 297 28.42 -7.52 -0.33
CA ALA A 297 27.09 -6.97 -0.02
C ALA A 297 27.09 -5.44 0.24
N GLY A 298 28.24 -4.86 0.62
CA GLY A 298 28.34 -3.55 1.26
C GLY A 298 28.43 -2.36 0.31
N ASN A 299 27.77 -2.40 -0.86
CA ASN A 299 27.92 -1.29 -1.82
C ASN A 299 27.43 0.05 -1.24
N SER A 300 26.33 0.05 -0.47
CA SER A 300 25.82 1.26 0.22
C SER A 300 26.85 1.94 1.13
N ALA A 301 27.82 1.20 1.67
CA ALA A 301 28.91 1.78 2.46
C ALA A 301 29.94 2.53 1.61
N ARG A 302 30.10 2.21 0.30
CA ARG A 302 30.97 2.96 -0.61
C ARG A 302 30.48 4.38 -0.87
N LEU A 303 29.17 4.61 -0.81
CA LEU A 303 28.58 5.94 -0.89
C LEU A 303 28.97 6.80 0.32
N VAL A 304 28.80 6.25 1.53
CA VAL A 304 29.21 6.90 2.79
C VAL A 304 30.72 7.13 2.83
N LEU A 305 31.51 6.15 2.41
CA LEU A 305 32.97 6.27 2.26
C LEU A 305 33.34 7.43 1.33
N GLY A 306 32.75 7.49 0.14
CA GLY A 306 32.99 8.56 -0.83
C GLY A 306 32.65 9.95 -0.28
N GLN A 307 31.52 10.10 0.40
CA GLN A 307 31.11 11.36 1.03
C GLN A 307 32.01 11.75 2.22
N ALA A 308 32.47 10.78 3.01
CA ALA A 308 33.43 11.01 4.09
C ALA A 308 34.80 11.46 3.55
N LEU A 309 35.34 10.75 2.57
CA LEU A 309 36.61 11.08 1.88
C LEU A 309 36.54 12.46 1.21
N ALA A 310 35.45 12.80 0.55
CA ALA A 310 35.25 14.09 -0.10
C ALA A 310 35.26 15.25 0.92
N ASN A 311 34.63 15.06 2.08
CA ASN A 311 34.65 16.06 3.16
C ASN A 311 36.03 16.14 3.86
N LEU A 312 36.77 15.04 3.95
CA LEU A 312 38.20 15.02 4.34
C LEU A 312 39.14 15.65 3.29
N GLY A 313 38.63 16.04 2.11
CA GLY A 313 39.42 16.59 1.00
C GLY A 313 40.22 15.56 0.20
N LYS A 314 40.03 14.26 0.48
CA LYS A 314 40.64 13.11 -0.21
C LYS A 314 39.92 12.84 -1.54
N ASN A 315 39.94 13.84 -2.42
CA ASN A 315 39.07 13.90 -3.60
C ASN A 315 39.26 12.71 -4.56
N GLU A 316 40.50 12.24 -4.77
CA GLU A 316 40.79 11.08 -5.65
C GLU A 316 40.26 9.77 -5.07
N GLU A 317 40.52 9.50 -3.78
CA GLU A 317 39.97 8.34 -3.06
C GLU A 317 38.43 8.37 -3.08
N ALA A 318 37.84 9.55 -2.88
CA ALA A 318 36.39 9.76 -2.90
C ALA A 318 35.76 9.42 -4.26
N ILE A 319 36.34 9.92 -5.35
CA ILE A 319 35.89 9.64 -6.71
C ILE A 319 35.97 8.13 -6.98
N ALA A 320 37.08 7.47 -6.63
CA ALA A 320 37.24 6.03 -6.85
C ALA A 320 36.19 5.19 -6.09
N ALA A 321 35.85 5.57 -4.85
CA ALA A 321 34.80 4.90 -4.06
C ALA A 321 33.40 5.06 -4.71
N LEU A 322 33.08 6.26 -5.20
CA LEU A 322 31.80 6.57 -5.84
C LEU A 322 31.67 5.99 -7.26
N GLU A 323 32.74 5.95 -8.05
CA GLU A 323 32.77 5.27 -9.35
C GLU A 323 32.64 3.74 -9.18
N THR A 324 33.22 3.17 -8.11
CA THR A 324 33.00 1.76 -7.72
C THR A 324 31.54 1.51 -7.30
N PHE A 325 30.93 2.45 -6.56
CA PHE A 325 29.50 2.37 -6.20
C PHE A 325 28.63 2.31 -7.45
N LEU A 326 28.84 3.22 -8.41
CA LEU A 326 28.10 3.28 -9.67
C LEU A 326 28.26 2.01 -10.51
N HIS A 327 29.47 1.44 -10.59
CA HIS A 327 29.71 0.20 -11.34
C HIS A 327 28.95 -1.01 -10.75
N GLN A 328 28.79 -1.07 -9.42
CA GLN A 328 28.09 -2.17 -8.75
C GLN A 328 26.58 -1.89 -8.53
N SER A 329 26.07 -0.75 -9.03
CA SER A 329 24.68 -0.31 -8.85
C SER A 329 24.27 0.66 -9.95
N SER A 330 24.43 0.26 -11.22
CA SER A 330 24.18 1.11 -12.40
C SER A 330 22.73 1.58 -12.56
N GLU A 331 21.79 0.82 -11.99
CA GLU A 331 20.33 1.03 -12.04
C GLU A 331 19.75 1.53 -10.70
N ASN A 332 20.60 1.84 -9.71
CA ASN A 332 20.16 2.40 -8.43
C ASN A 332 19.69 3.86 -8.62
N THR A 333 18.59 4.25 -7.96
CA THR A 333 18.01 5.61 -8.04
C THR A 333 19.01 6.72 -7.73
N GLN A 334 19.96 6.47 -6.83
CA GLN A 334 21.01 7.41 -6.43
C GLN A 334 22.10 7.58 -7.51
N ALA A 335 22.10 6.80 -8.59
CA ALA A 335 23.17 6.82 -9.59
C ALA A 335 23.27 8.16 -10.36
N ALA A 336 22.16 8.92 -10.49
CA ALA A 336 22.22 10.29 -11.02
C ALA A 336 22.89 11.24 -10.02
N GLN A 337 22.44 11.22 -8.77
CA GLN A 337 22.93 12.05 -7.67
C GLN A 337 24.44 11.81 -7.38
N VAL A 338 24.90 10.56 -7.49
CA VAL A 338 26.31 10.20 -7.29
C VAL A 338 27.19 10.65 -8.46
N ARG A 339 26.70 10.66 -9.71
CA ARG A 339 27.44 11.25 -10.84
C ARG A 339 27.61 12.76 -10.67
N GLU A 340 26.58 13.45 -10.19
CA GLU A 340 26.64 14.87 -9.85
C GLU A 340 27.62 15.15 -8.69
N LEU A 341 27.58 14.36 -7.62
CA LEU A 341 28.56 14.41 -6.53
C LEU A 341 30.01 14.23 -7.04
N ILE A 342 30.26 13.28 -7.94
CA ILE A 342 31.57 13.10 -8.59
C ILE A 342 31.97 14.35 -9.38
N ALA A 343 31.04 14.99 -10.10
CA ALA A 343 31.30 16.23 -10.83
C ALA A 343 31.65 17.40 -9.89
N GLN A 344 30.94 17.54 -8.77
CA GLN A 344 31.22 18.55 -7.74
C GLN A 344 32.60 18.36 -7.09
N ILE A 345 32.98 17.11 -6.78
CA ILE A 345 34.33 16.80 -6.25
C ILE A 345 35.40 17.15 -7.28
N LYS A 346 35.21 16.80 -8.56
CA LYS A 346 36.14 17.13 -9.66
C LYS A 346 36.25 18.64 -9.87
N ALA A 347 35.15 19.39 -9.81
CA ALA A 347 35.14 20.84 -9.92
C ALA A 347 35.86 21.52 -8.72
N ARG A 348 35.60 21.05 -7.48
CA ARG A 348 36.28 21.54 -6.27
C ARG A 348 37.79 21.26 -6.31
N ALA A 349 38.21 20.13 -6.85
CA ALA A 349 39.63 19.78 -7.01
C ALA A 349 40.35 20.62 -8.08
N ALA A 350 39.63 21.08 -9.11
CA ALA A 350 40.18 21.89 -10.20
C ALA A 350 40.22 23.40 -9.92
N ALA A 351 39.60 23.87 -8.83
CA ALA A 351 39.51 25.29 -8.50
C ALA A 351 40.84 25.86 -7.96
N PRO A 352 41.22 27.10 -8.34
CA PRO A 352 42.47 27.71 -7.87
C PRO A 352 42.44 28.00 -6.36
N ALA A 353 43.58 27.78 -5.70
CA ALA A 353 43.72 27.94 -4.26
C ALA A 353 43.36 29.37 -3.80
N GLY A 354 42.24 29.49 -3.08
CA GLY A 354 41.68 30.76 -2.60
C GLY A 354 40.31 31.14 -3.18
N ALA A 355 39.83 30.48 -4.24
CA ALA A 355 38.56 30.82 -4.90
C ALA A 355 37.31 30.12 -4.33
N VAL A 356 37.47 29.20 -3.37
CA VAL A 356 36.39 28.32 -2.89
C VAL A 356 36.13 28.54 -1.41
N SER A 357 34.97 29.13 -1.09
CA SER A 357 34.37 28.93 0.24
C SER A 357 34.12 27.44 0.42
N ALA A 358 34.58 26.84 1.52
CA ALA A 358 34.52 25.40 1.74
C ALA A 358 33.09 24.93 2.06
N SER A 359 32.23 24.92 1.04
CA SER A 359 30.92 24.27 1.08
C SER A 359 31.12 22.79 1.42
N VAL A 360 30.67 22.40 2.61
CA VAL A 360 30.55 21.01 3.03
C VAL A 360 29.78 20.26 1.96
N ILE A 361 30.29 19.10 1.54
CA ILE A 361 29.63 18.27 0.54
C ILE A 361 28.45 17.59 1.22
N THR A 362 27.25 18.04 0.87
CA THR A 362 25.98 17.59 1.42
C THR A 362 25.81 16.08 1.22
N ARG A 363 25.45 15.39 2.29
CA ARG A 363 25.16 13.95 2.28
C ARG A 363 24.00 13.64 1.32
N LEU A 364 24.21 12.72 0.38
CA LEU A 364 23.10 12.13 -0.38
C LEU A 364 22.33 11.18 0.55
N VAL A 365 21.03 11.42 0.69
CA VAL A 365 20.11 10.65 1.54
C VAL A 365 19.50 9.50 0.73
N GLU A 366 19.03 8.46 1.41
CA GLU A 366 18.24 7.38 0.82
C GLU A 366 16.85 7.90 0.39
N SER A 367 16.80 8.67 -0.72
CA SER A 367 15.57 9.23 -1.28
C SER A 367 14.74 8.17 -2.01
N GLU A 368 13.55 7.89 -1.51
CA GLU A 368 12.53 7.16 -2.26
C GLU A 368 11.93 8.05 -3.36
N VAL A 369 11.74 7.47 -4.55
CA VAL A 369 11.14 8.08 -5.75
C VAL A 369 12.03 9.09 -6.50
N ASP A 370 11.85 9.07 -7.83
CA ASP A 370 12.58 9.75 -8.91
C ASP A 370 12.69 11.28 -8.77
N ASP A 371 13.90 11.83 -9.02
CA ASP A 371 14.18 13.27 -9.17
C ASP A 371 15.01 13.53 -10.44
N THR A 372 14.44 13.20 -11.60
CA THR A 372 15.03 13.49 -12.91
C THR A 372 14.55 14.81 -13.53
N GLN A 373 14.46 15.89 -12.72
CA GLN A 373 14.39 17.24 -13.31
C GLN A 373 15.07 18.33 -12.49
N LEU A 374 16.38 18.50 -12.74
CA LEU A 374 17.27 19.47 -12.09
C LEU A 374 16.94 20.94 -12.45
N ARG A 375 15.89 21.47 -11.82
CA ARG A 375 15.66 22.91 -11.59
C ARG A 375 15.60 23.12 -10.09
N LEU A 376 16.44 24.01 -9.55
CA LEU A 376 16.58 24.37 -8.12
C LEU A 376 15.28 24.18 -7.32
N SER A 377 15.12 22.98 -6.76
CA SER A 377 13.85 22.49 -6.22
C SER A 377 13.68 22.96 -4.78
N ILE A 378 13.20 24.19 -4.64
CA ILE A 378 12.43 24.57 -3.45
C ILE A 378 11.32 23.52 -3.33
N LYS A 379 11.33 22.74 -2.24
CA LYS A 379 10.29 21.76 -1.92
C LYS A 379 8.93 22.45 -2.04
N THR A 380 8.15 22.10 -3.07
CA THR A 380 6.82 22.68 -3.23
C THR A 380 5.91 22.14 -2.15
N TRP A 381 5.14 23.02 -1.55
CA TRP A 381 4.21 22.70 -0.47
C TRP A 381 2.96 21.95 -0.98
N GLU A 382 2.62 22.18 -2.25
CA GLU A 382 1.56 21.52 -3.03
C GLU A 382 2.19 20.72 -4.20
N PRO A 383 1.48 19.70 -4.74
CA PRO A 383 1.87 19.01 -5.97
C PRO A 383 1.84 19.93 -7.21
N PRO A 384 2.42 19.52 -8.35
CA PRO A 384 2.22 20.21 -9.64
C PRO A 384 0.74 20.22 -10.03
N ALA A 385 0.30 21.29 -10.71
CA ALA A 385 -1.08 21.38 -11.20
C ALA A 385 -1.33 20.37 -12.33
N VAL A 386 -2.60 20.00 -12.55
CA VAL A 386 -3.05 18.93 -13.47
C VAL A 386 -2.59 19.15 -14.92
N ASP A 387 -2.37 20.41 -15.33
CA ASP A 387 -1.90 20.77 -16.67
C ASP A 387 -0.38 21.05 -16.77
N ASP A 388 0.34 21.16 -15.64
CA ASP A 388 1.76 21.57 -15.63
C ASP A 388 2.66 20.50 -16.26
N ALA A 389 2.28 19.24 -16.11
CA ALA A 389 2.93 18.09 -16.74
C ALA A 389 1.89 17.28 -17.53
N LYS A 390 2.17 17.00 -18.80
CA LYS A 390 1.42 15.99 -19.55
C LYS A 390 1.78 14.61 -19.00
N PRO A 391 0.80 13.74 -18.70
CA PRO A 391 1.09 12.42 -18.15
C PRO A 391 1.75 11.52 -19.21
N THR A 392 2.66 10.67 -18.76
CA THR A 392 3.25 9.62 -19.59
C THR A 392 2.19 8.58 -19.92
N VAL A 393 1.97 8.33 -21.22
CA VAL A 393 1.01 7.35 -21.74
C VAL A 393 1.67 6.39 -22.74
N ALA A 394 1.18 5.15 -22.79
CA ALA A 394 1.72 4.08 -23.62
C ALA A 394 1.58 4.38 -25.12
N ALA A 395 2.71 4.38 -25.83
CA ALA A 395 2.76 4.69 -27.25
C ALA A 395 1.98 3.65 -28.09
N GLY A 396 1.11 4.13 -28.98
CA GLY A 396 0.30 3.29 -29.86
C GLY A 396 -1.01 2.76 -29.25
N VAL A 397 -1.25 2.94 -27.95
CA VAL A 397 -2.51 2.55 -27.31
C VAL A 397 -3.58 3.63 -27.51
N VAL A 398 -4.45 3.44 -28.50
CA VAL A 398 -5.57 4.35 -28.78
C VAL A 398 -6.65 4.19 -27.70
N CYS A 399 -7.01 5.29 -27.02
CA CYS A 399 -8.06 5.26 -26.01
C CYS A 399 -9.47 5.22 -26.65
N PRO A 400 -10.35 4.29 -26.26
CA PRO A 400 -11.75 4.25 -26.68
C PRO A 400 -12.57 5.25 -25.84
N GLN A 401 -12.28 6.55 -25.96
CA GLN A 401 -12.79 7.63 -25.08
C GLN A 401 -14.30 7.53 -24.78
N GLY A 402 -15.13 7.31 -25.81
CA GLY A 402 -16.58 7.20 -25.65
C GLY A 402 -17.01 6.04 -24.75
N GLN A 403 -16.32 4.89 -24.83
CA GLN A 403 -16.54 3.75 -23.94
C GLN A 403 -16.04 4.05 -22.53
N VAL A 404 -14.82 4.57 -22.38
CA VAL A 404 -14.23 4.84 -21.05
C VAL A 404 -15.12 5.79 -20.23
N ILE A 405 -15.61 6.87 -20.85
CA ILE A 405 -16.51 7.83 -20.18
C ILE A 405 -17.89 7.20 -19.90
N SER A 406 -18.45 6.47 -20.87
CA SER A 406 -19.80 5.89 -20.74
C SER A 406 -19.87 4.79 -19.68
N GLU A 407 -18.89 3.90 -19.64
CA GLU A 407 -18.84 2.79 -18.67
C GLU A 407 -18.48 3.29 -17.27
N ALA A 408 -17.52 4.21 -17.14
CA ALA A 408 -17.21 4.84 -15.85
C ALA A 408 -18.40 5.63 -15.31
N GLY A 409 -19.09 6.38 -16.16
CA GLY A 409 -20.30 7.11 -15.80
C GLY A 409 -21.48 6.21 -15.47
N SER A 410 -21.63 5.07 -16.15
CA SER A 410 -22.61 4.04 -15.78
C SER A 410 -22.29 3.43 -14.41
N GLY A 411 -21.01 3.20 -14.13
CA GLY A 411 -20.53 2.76 -12.81
C GLY A 411 -20.75 3.78 -11.69
N VAL A 412 -20.68 5.08 -11.99
CA VAL A 412 -21.02 6.18 -11.06
C VAL A 412 -22.53 6.35 -10.91
N LYS A 413 -23.33 6.21 -11.98
CA LYS A 413 -24.80 6.20 -11.86
C LYS A 413 -25.25 5.04 -10.99
N GLN A 414 -24.74 3.84 -11.23
CA GLN A 414 -25.05 2.68 -10.39
C GLN A 414 -24.68 2.94 -8.93
N LEU A 415 -23.54 3.60 -8.66
CA LEU A 415 -23.15 3.98 -7.29
C LEU A 415 -24.15 4.93 -6.62
N VAL A 416 -24.78 5.83 -7.39
CA VAL A 416 -25.83 6.74 -6.91
C VAL A 416 -27.16 6.01 -6.73
N ASP A 417 -27.52 5.10 -7.65
CA ASP A 417 -28.75 4.30 -7.59
C ASP A 417 -28.74 3.31 -6.40
N ASP A 418 -27.59 2.65 -6.17
CA ASP A 418 -27.40 1.62 -5.13
C ASP A 418 -27.12 2.22 -3.73
N ILE A 419 -26.88 3.54 -3.60
CA ILE A 419 -26.54 4.21 -2.33
C ILE A 419 -27.46 5.40 -2.08
N SER A 420 -28.42 5.22 -1.19
CA SER A 420 -29.01 6.36 -0.47
C SER A 420 -28.07 6.89 0.62
N LYS A 421 -27.39 6.03 1.39
CA LYS A 421 -26.65 6.47 2.59
C LYS A 421 -25.55 5.52 3.08
N PHE A 422 -24.34 6.05 3.34
CA PHE A 422 -23.23 5.31 3.97
C PHE A 422 -22.53 6.11 5.07
N SER A 423 -21.99 5.42 6.06
CA SER A 423 -21.09 6.01 7.07
C SER A 423 -19.69 5.42 6.99
N ALA A 424 -18.71 6.15 7.54
CA ALA A 424 -17.34 5.72 7.77
C ALA A 424 -16.85 6.26 9.12
N ILE A 425 -15.72 5.77 9.60
CA ILE A 425 -14.86 6.55 10.51
C ILE A 425 -13.92 7.36 9.61
N GLU A 426 -13.78 8.64 9.91
CA GLU A 426 -12.93 9.58 9.18
C GLU A 426 -11.83 10.09 10.11
N GLU A 427 -10.57 9.95 9.68
CA GLU A 427 -9.43 10.64 10.27
C GLU A 427 -9.09 11.85 9.40
N LEU A 428 -9.16 13.05 9.97
CA LEU A 428 -8.71 14.30 9.37
C LEU A 428 -7.35 14.68 9.97
N LEU A 429 -6.29 14.64 9.16
CA LEU A 429 -5.07 15.39 9.40
C LEU A 429 -5.22 16.79 8.78
N HIS A 430 -4.95 17.84 9.56
CA HIS A 430 -4.89 19.23 9.10
C HIS A 430 -3.55 19.86 9.46
N GLU A 431 -2.94 20.55 8.51
CA GLU A 431 -1.69 21.29 8.68
C GLU A 431 -1.81 22.69 8.06
N ASN A 432 -1.41 23.71 8.81
CA ASN A 432 -1.12 25.04 8.26
C ASN A 432 0.38 25.07 7.95
N VAL A 433 0.78 25.35 6.71
CA VAL A 433 2.14 25.13 6.22
C VAL A 433 2.86 26.42 5.80
N ASP A 434 4.17 26.44 5.98
CA ASP A 434 5.03 27.55 5.57
C ASP A 434 5.29 27.58 4.05
N GLU A 435 6.06 28.57 3.57
CA GLU A 435 6.36 28.71 2.15
C GLU A 435 7.15 27.53 1.55
N LEU A 436 7.73 26.67 2.40
CA LEU A 436 8.58 25.51 2.10
C LEU A 436 7.84 24.17 2.39
N GLY A 437 6.54 24.22 2.69
CA GLY A 437 5.70 23.07 2.98
C GLY A 437 5.99 22.37 4.31
N ASN A 438 6.48 23.08 5.31
CA ASN A 438 6.63 22.56 6.68
C ASN A 438 5.43 22.96 7.53
N ALA A 439 4.90 22.05 8.34
CA ALA A 439 3.76 22.33 9.21
C ALA A 439 4.13 23.35 10.33
N ILE A 440 3.52 24.53 10.27
CA ILE A 440 3.52 25.56 11.33
C ILE A 440 2.62 25.09 12.47
N THR A 441 1.44 24.53 12.13
CA THR A 441 0.56 23.81 13.05
C THR A 441 0.17 22.47 12.44
N LYS A 442 -0.11 21.48 13.29
CA LYS A 442 -0.56 20.14 12.91
C LYS A 442 -1.61 19.66 13.90
N GLU A 443 -2.74 19.20 13.39
CA GLU A 443 -3.88 18.75 14.18
C GLU A 443 -4.47 17.47 13.55
N THR A 444 -4.93 16.54 14.38
CA THR A 444 -5.64 15.32 13.93
C THR A 444 -6.97 15.21 14.65
N ARG A 445 -8.04 14.98 13.89
CA ARG A 445 -9.43 14.83 14.37
C ARG A 445 -10.02 13.54 13.87
N HIS A 446 -10.94 12.95 14.64
CA HIS A 446 -11.69 11.75 14.28
C HIS A 446 -13.18 12.02 14.32
N TYR A 447 -13.87 11.72 13.21
CA TYR A 447 -15.32 11.90 13.10
C TYR A 447 -16.02 10.58 12.78
N ASN A 448 -17.24 10.42 13.29
CA ASN A 448 -18.20 9.53 12.63
C ASN A 448 -18.74 10.30 11.42
N TYR A 449 -18.31 9.89 10.23
CA TYR A 449 -18.69 10.49 8.95
C TYR A 449 -19.91 9.77 8.38
N LEU A 450 -20.83 10.54 7.78
CA LEU A 450 -22.07 10.05 7.20
C LEU A 450 -22.38 10.86 5.94
N ALA A 451 -22.40 10.19 4.78
CA ALA A 451 -22.81 10.75 3.51
C ALA A 451 -24.17 10.17 3.09
N GLU A 452 -25.07 11.05 2.70
CA GLU A 452 -26.39 10.74 2.17
C GLU A 452 -26.49 11.33 0.76
N ILE A 453 -26.78 10.49 -0.24
CA ILE A 453 -26.82 10.84 -1.66
C ILE A 453 -28.28 10.75 -2.09
N SER A 454 -28.76 11.74 -2.83
CA SER A 454 -30.13 11.77 -3.33
C SER A 454 -30.23 12.43 -4.70
N GLU A 455 -31.09 11.92 -5.58
CA GLU A 455 -31.49 12.59 -6.80
C GLU A 455 -32.85 13.27 -6.56
N THR A 456 -32.84 14.56 -6.19
CA THR A 456 -34.07 15.28 -5.83
C THR A 456 -34.90 15.69 -7.06
N GLN A 457 -34.24 15.78 -8.23
CA GLN A 457 -34.84 15.87 -9.57
C GLN A 457 -33.92 15.16 -10.57
N PRO A 458 -34.44 14.61 -11.69
CA PRO A 458 -33.61 13.91 -12.68
C PRO A 458 -32.43 14.77 -13.17
N GLY A 459 -31.21 14.29 -12.91
CA GLY A 459 -29.97 15.00 -13.20
C GLY A 459 -29.56 16.09 -12.21
N TYR A 460 -30.16 16.13 -11.02
CA TYR A 460 -29.76 16.98 -9.90
C TYR A 460 -29.46 16.10 -8.68
N LEU A 461 -28.17 15.81 -8.50
CA LEU A 461 -27.66 15.04 -7.38
C LEU A 461 -27.31 15.98 -6.22
N GLU A 462 -27.86 15.70 -5.05
CA GLU A 462 -27.58 16.39 -3.80
C GLU A 462 -26.89 15.41 -2.84
N VAL A 463 -25.80 15.85 -2.21
CA VAL A 463 -25.06 15.06 -1.20
C VAL A 463 -25.01 15.83 0.10
N ALA A 464 -25.60 15.26 1.14
CA ALA A 464 -25.56 15.76 2.49
C ALA A 464 -24.47 15.01 3.28
N GLU A 465 -23.40 15.73 3.64
CA GLU A 465 -22.34 15.21 4.52
C GLU A 465 -22.54 15.69 5.95
N TYR A 466 -22.56 14.74 6.88
CA TYR A 466 -22.66 14.96 8.31
C TYR A 466 -21.42 14.37 9.01
N ARG A 467 -20.92 15.06 10.03
CA ARG A 467 -19.83 14.62 10.90
C ARG A 467 -20.25 14.82 12.35
N THR A 468 -19.79 13.93 13.24
CA THR A 468 -19.94 14.09 14.69
C THR A 468 -18.66 13.72 15.40
N GLU A 469 -18.27 14.55 16.37
CA GLU A 469 -17.09 14.36 17.22
C GLU A 469 -17.59 14.04 18.63
N HIS A 470 -17.40 12.81 19.09
CA HIS A 470 -17.89 12.30 20.40
C HIS A 470 -19.40 12.49 20.73
N GLY A 471 -20.22 12.92 19.77
CA GLY A 471 -21.65 13.25 19.96
C GLY A 471 -21.94 14.75 20.08
N GLU A 472 -20.92 15.61 20.01
CA GLU A 472 -21.04 17.06 19.98
C GLU A 472 -21.02 17.61 18.54
N VAL A 473 -21.24 18.91 18.40
CA VAL A 473 -21.11 19.62 17.12
C VAL A 473 -19.63 19.64 16.72
N PRO A 474 -19.24 19.11 15.55
CA PRO A 474 -17.83 18.95 15.18
C PRO A 474 -17.10 20.29 15.07
N GLN A 475 -15.93 20.40 15.70
CA GLN A 475 -15.09 21.59 15.62
C GLN A 475 -13.98 21.38 14.59
N PHE A 476 -14.13 22.01 13.42
CA PHE A 476 -13.15 21.92 12.36
C PHE A 476 -11.97 22.87 12.60
N PRO A 477 -10.74 22.45 12.28
CA PRO A 477 -9.57 23.34 12.26
C PRO A 477 -9.81 24.59 11.41
N ASP A 478 -9.37 25.73 11.92
CA ASP A 478 -9.60 27.08 11.36
C ASP A 478 -11.08 27.45 11.09
N ASN A 479 -12.03 26.70 11.65
CA ASN A 479 -13.47 26.78 11.37
C ASN A 479 -13.84 26.50 9.90
N MET A 480 -12.95 25.84 9.15
CA MET A 480 -13.15 25.52 7.73
C MET A 480 -13.61 24.08 7.55
N VAL A 481 -14.79 23.89 6.95
CA VAL A 481 -15.36 22.58 6.62
C VAL A 481 -14.88 22.16 5.22
N SER A 482 -14.47 20.90 5.06
CA SER A 482 -14.15 20.29 3.76
C SER A 482 -15.12 19.14 3.48
N ASN A 483 -15.88 19.27 2.38
CA ASN A 483 -16.89 18.33 1.89
C ASN A 483 -16.67 18.10 0.37
N GLY A 484 -17.36 17.12 -0.22
CA GLY A 484 -17.40 16.90 -1.67
C GLY A 484 -16.63 15.66 -2.15
N PHE A 485 -16.09 14.86 -1.22
CA PHE A 485 -15.26 13.71 -1.58
C PHE A 485 -16.01 12.61 -2.35
N PRO A 486 -17.31 12.36 -2.09
CA PRO A 486 -18.14 11.53 -2.96
C PRO A 486 -18.53 12.24 -4.26
N THR A 487 -18.71 13.57 -4.28
CA THR A 487 -19.24 14.31 -5.44
C THR A 487 -18.24 14.52 -6.56
N LEU A 488 -16.93 14.50 -6.30
CA LEU A 488 -15.93 14.67 -7.37
C LEU A 488 -16.03 13.57 -8.45
N ALA A 489 -16.40 12.35 -8.06
CA ALA A 489 -16.70 11.27 -9.02
C ALA A 489 -17.94 11.56 -9.89
N PHE A 490 -18.86 12.41 -9.45
CA PHE A 490 -20.08 12.76 -10.18
C PHE A 490 -19.81 13.64 -11.41
N VAL A 491 -18.59 14.15 -11.61
CA VAL A 491 -18.12 14.69 -12.90
C VAL A 491 -18.42 13.68 -14.03
N PHE A 492 -18.21 12.39 -13.77
CA PHE A 492 -18.46 11.30 -14.72
C PHE A 492 -19.93 10.84 -14.73
N HIS A 493 -20.82 11.37 -13.90
CA HIS A 493 -22.24 10.98 -13.92
C HIS A 493 -22.90 11.42 -15.25
N PRO A 494 -23.74 10.59 -15.91
CA PRO A 494 -24.29 10.92 -17.24
C PRO A 494 -25.07 12.24 -17.33
N ALA A 495 -25.71 12.67 -16.23
CA ALA A 495 -26.39 13.96 -16.17
C ALA A 495 -25.45 15.17 -16.03
N MET A 496 -24.19 14.95 -15.62
CA MET A 496 -23.18 16.01 -15.49
C MET A 496 -22.32 16.16 -16.75
N TRP A 497 -22.22 15.13 -17.60
CA TRP A 497 -21.44 15.19 -18.86
C TRP A 497 -21.65 16.47 -19.70
N PRO A 498 -22.88 17.02 -19.88
CA PRO A 498 -23.06 18.23 -20.68
C PRO A 498 -22.36 19.49 -20.12
N ASN A 499 -21.90 19.45 -18.87
CA ASN A 499 -21.22 20.54 -18.17
C ASN A 499 -19.69 20.47 -18.28
N PHE A 500 -19.13 19.37 -18.80
CA PHE A 500 -17.69 19.12 -18.85
C PHE A 500 -17.20 18.81 -20.28
N ASP A 501 -16.04 19.34 -20.64
CA ASP A 501 -15.28 18.87 -21.80
C ASP A 501 -14.33 17.76 -21.34
N PHE A 502 -14.35 16.61 -22.02
CA PHE A 502 -13.50 15.45 -21.71
C PHE A 502 -12.51 15.15 -22.82
N SER A 503 -11.31 14.73 -22.45
CA SER A 503 -10.27 14.23 -23.34
C SER A 503 -9.61 13.01 -22.72
N CYS A 504 -9.68 11.85 -23.38
CA CYS A 504 -8.88 10.71 -22.95
C CYS A 504 -7.44 10.87 -23.46
N GLU A 505 -6.49 10.98 -22.54
CA GLU A 505 -5.09 11.27 -22.85
C GLU A 505 -4.34 10.00 -23.30
N GLY A 506 -4.78 8.82 -22.86
CA GLY A 506 -4.22 7.53 -23.26
C GLY A 506 -4.27 6.49 -22.13
N MET A 507 -3.52 5.40 -22.29
CA MET A 507 -3.26 4.44 -21.22
C MET A 507 -2.01 4.90 -20.45
N GLY A 508 -2.19 5.42 -19.24
CA GLY A 508 -1.10 5.78 -18.32
C GLY A 508 -0.94 4.73 -17.21
N GLU A 509 -0.26 5.11 -16.14
CA GLU A 509 -0.04 4.26 -14.97
C GLU A 509 -0.53 4.91 -13.67
N LEU A 510 -0.91 4.07 -12.70
CA LEU A 510 -1.02 4.41 -11.29
C LEU A 510 -0.50 3.24 -10.45
N ASN A 511 0.55 3.45 -9.65
CA ASN A 511 1.09 2.48 -8.70
C ASN A 511 1.36 1.09 -9.32
N GLY A 512 2.07 1.02 -10.46
CA GLY A 512 2.43 -0.21 -11.16
C GLY A 512 1.31 -0.81 -12.02
N LYS A 513 0.20 -0.09 -12.26
CA LYS A 513 -0.99 -0.59 -12.97
C LYS A 513 -1.39 0.33 -14.11
N ALA A 514 -1.65 -0.26 -15.27
CA ALA A 514 -2.21 0.45 -16.43
C ALA A 514 -3.62 0.98 -16.13
N MET A 515 -3.87 2.24 -16.49
CA MET A 515 -5.14 2.96 -16.28
C MET A 515 -5.44 3.85 -17.48
N TRP A 516 -6.72 3.96 -17.86
CA TRP A 516 -7.14 5.01 -18.79
C TRP A 516 -7.08 6.37 -18.08
N LEU A 517 -6.36 7.31 -18.67
CA LEU A 517 -6.30 8.70 -18.19
C LEU A 517 -7.34 9.53 -18.93
N VAL A 518 -8.28 10.11 -18.19
CA VAL A 518 -9.29 11.02 -18.75
C VAL A 518 -9.19 12.38 -18.06
N HIS A 519 -8.66 13.36 -18.77
CA HIS A 519 -8.75 14.75 -18.39
C HIS A 519 -10.17 15.29 -18.60
N PHE A 520 -10.64 16.13 -17.67
CA PHE A 520 -11.94 16.81 -17.71
C PHE A 520 -11.80 18.29 -17.34
N ARG A 521 -12.68 19.12 -17.89
CA ARG A 521 -12.74 20.55 -17.58
C ARG A 521 -14.19 21.06 -17.53
N GLN A 522 -14.60 21.66 -16.42
CA GLN A 522 -15.89 22.36 -16.31
C GLN A 522 -15.96 23.45 -17.37
N ARG A 523 -17.03 23.44 -18.16
CA ARG A 523 -17.26 24.39 -19.24
C ARG A 523 -17.67 25.76 -18.69
N ASP A 524 -17.17 26.82 -19.33
CA ASP A 524 -17.46 28.21 -18.97
C ASP A 524 -18.88 28.64 -19.41
N ASP A 525 -19.53 27.91 -20.32
CA ASP A 525 -20.92 28.15 -20.80
C ASP A 525 -21.99 27.33 -20.07
N ARG A 526 -21.63 26.62 -18.99
CA ARG A 526 -22.48 25.64 -18.31
C ARG A 526 -22.53 25.88 -16.79
N PRO A 527 -23.61 25.46 -16.10
CA PRO A 527 -23.66 25.50 -14.66
C PRO A 527 -22.59 24.57 -14.07
N ASN A 528 -21.88 25.04 -13.05
CA ASN A 528 -21.22 24.16 -12.10
C ASN A 528 -22.28 23.50 -11.20
N ARG A 529 -22.05 22.22 -10.85
CA ARG A 529 -22.89 21.41 -9.95
C ARG A 529 -22.07 20.43 -9.08
N ILE A 530 -20.75 20.60 -8.99
CA ILE A 530 -19.85 19.64 -8.31
C ILE A 530 -19.31 20.20 -6.99
N GLN A 531 -18.86 21.47 -6.98
CA GLN A 531 -18.26 22.09 -5.80
C GLN A 531 -18.58 23.58 -5.68
N ASP A 532 -19.08 23.98 -4.51
CA ASP A 532 -19.29 25.38 -4.10
C ASP A 532 -18.46 25.70 -2.85
N PHE A 533 -17.84 26.87 -2.80
CA PHE A 533 -17.21 27.41 -1.59
C PHE A 533 -18.20 28.27 -0.81
N LYS A 534 -18.40 28.00 0.48
CA LYS A 534 -19.38 28.72 1.33
C LYS A 534 -18.69 29.58 2.38
N ILE A 535 -19.00 30.88 2.40
CA ILE A 535 -18.48 31.83 3.39
C ILE A 535 -19.67 32.54 4.06
N GLY A 536 -20.00 32.10 5.28
CA GLY A 536 -21.21 32.54 5.98
C GLY A 536 -22.47 32.13 5.21
N SER A 537 -23.27 33.10 4.79
CA SER A 537 -24.45 32.91 3.94
C SER A 537 -24.16 32.96 2.44
N MET A 538 -22.95 33.36 2.02
CA MET A 538 -22.58 33.50 0.61
C MET A 538 -22.05 32.18 0.05
N ILE A 539 -22.45 31.87 -1.19
CA ILE A 539 -22.05 30.68 -1.94
C ILE A 539 -21.28 31.14 -3.19
N TYR A 540 -20.13 30.52 -3.47
CA TYR A 540 -19.24 30.84 -4.58
C TYR A 540 -18.89 29.57 -5.36
N SER A 541 -19.47 29.40 -6.53
CA SER A 541 -19.28 28.21 -7.36
C SER A 541 -17.88 28.13 -7.97
N ILE A 542 -17.22 26.98 -7.80
CA ILE A 542 -15.86 26.73 -8.29
C ILE A 542 -15.90 25.91 -9.59
N ASN A 543 -15.40 26.48 -10.69
CA ASN A 543 -15.16 25.68 -11.90
C ASN A 543 -13.89 24.84 -11.73
N LEU A 544 -14.02 23.51 -11.85
CA LEU A 544 -12.94 22.54 -11.70
C LEU A 544 -12.42 22.02 -13.05
N LYS A 545 -11.12 21.72 -13.10
CA LYS A 545 -10.46 20.87 -14.11
C LYS A 545 -9.79 19.71 -13.38
N GLY A 546 -9.49 18.62 -14.07
CA GLY A 546 -8.92 17.46 -13.40
C GLY A 546 -8.61 16.29 -14.31
N ARG A 547 -8.11 15.21 -13.71
CA ARG A 547 -7.75 13.96 -14.40
C ARG A 547 -8.20 12.77 -13.57
N ALA A 548 -8.83 11.81 -14.22
CA ALA A 548 -9.25 10.55 -13.61
C ALA A 548 -8.42 9.38 -14.16
N TRP A 549 -8.02 8.47 -13.26
CA TRP A 549 -7.47 7.16 -13.58
C TRP A 549 -8.59 6.13 -13.50
N ILE A 550 -8.90 5.49 -14.62
CA ILE A 550 -10.03 4.57 -14.77
C ILE A 550 -9.48 3.18 -15.11
N THR A 551 -9.91 2.14 -14.37
CA THR A 551 -9.39 0.78 -14.60
C THR A 551 -9.79 0.26 -16.00
N PRO A 552 -8.90 -0.42 -16.73
CA PRO A 552 -9.15 -0.79 -18.13
C PRO A 552 -10.09 -2.00 -18.31
N ASP A 553 -10.45 -2.66 -17.21
CA ASP A 553 -11.21 -3.91 -17.13
C ASP A 553 -12.68 -3.71 -16.69
N MET A 554 -12.89 -2.92 -15.64
CA MET A 554 -14.18 -2.68 -14.98
C MET A 554 -14.62 -1.21 -15.08
N PHE A 555 -13.83 -0.35 -15.73
CA PHE A 555 -14.05 1.08 -15.88
C PHE A 555 -14.32 1.82 -14.56
N ARG A 556 -13.75 1.34 -13.44
CA ARG A 556 -13.91 1.99 -12.13
C ARG A 556 -12.87 3.10 -11.96
N ILE A 557 -13.31 4.27 -11.52
CA ILE A 557 -12.42 5.39 -11.22
C ILE A 557 -11.59 5.02 -10.00
N ALA A 558 -10.29 4.81 -10.15
CA ALA A 558 -9.36 4.47 -9.07
C ALA A 558 -8.85 5.72 -8.33
N ARG A 559 -8.71 6.84 -9.06
CA ARG A 559 -8.21 8.12 -8.54
C ARG A 559 -8.77 9.27 -9.37
N ILE A 560 -9.04 10.40 -8.72
CA ILE A 560 -9.25 11.69 -9.38
C ILE A 560 -8.29 12.70 -8.75
N GLU A 561 -7.67 13.53 -9.58
CA GLU A 561 -7.09 14.81 -9.17
C GLU A 561 -7.86 15.97 -9.80
N SER A 562 -7.90 17.13 -9.14
CA SER A 562 -8.55 18.33 -9.68
C SER A 562 -8.01 19.64 -9.13
N ASP A 563 -7.91 20.64 -10.01
CA ASP A 563 -7.60 22.03 -9.66
C ASP A 563 -8.78 22.98 -9.93
N LEU A 564 -8.67 24.20 -9.40
CA LEU A 564 -9.36 25.38 -9.93
C LEU A 564 -9.06 25.58 -11.43
N VAL A 565 -10.08 25.86 -12.24
CA VAL A 565 -9.91 26.34 -13.63
C VAL A 565 -9.29 27.75 -13.65
N LYS A 566 -9.63 28.59 -12.67
CA LYS A 566 -9.12 29.96 -12.47
C LYS A 566 -9.12 30.27 -10.95
N PRO A 567 -8.12 30.99 -10.40
CA PRO A 567 -8.16 31.52 -9.03
C PRO A 567 -9.39 32.39 -8.74
N MET A 568 -9.75 32.55 -7.46
CA MET A 568 -10.91 33.34 -7.01
C MET A 568 -10.50 34.47 -6.04
N PRO A 569 -9.93 35.60 -6.54
CA PRO A 569 -9.44 36.69 -5.70
C PRO A 569 -10.51 37.35 -4.81
N ASN A 570 -11.78 37.29 -5.20
CA ASN A 570 -12.92 37.81 -4.46
C ASN A 570 -13.15 37.10 -3.11
N ILE A 571 -12.71 35.85 -2.96
CA ILE A 571 -12.70 35.11 -1.68
C ILE A 571 -11.28 34.89 -1.13
N GLN A 572 -10.26 35.34 -1.87
CA GLN A 572 -8.83 35.09 -1.62
C GLN A 572 -8.46 33.60 -1.63
N LEU A 573 -9.08 32.81 -2.51
CA LEU A 573 -8.65 31.44 -2.82
C LEU A 573 -7.74 31.52 -4.07
N LEU A 574 -6.46 31.19 -3.93
CA LEU A 574 -5.46 31.31 -5.00
C LEU A 574 -5.23 29.98 -5.72
N THR A 575 -4.92 28.94 -4.96
CA THR A 575 -4.86 27.54 -5.44
C THR A 575 -5.79 26.68 -4.59
N GLU A 576 -6.32 25.64 -5.22
CA GLU A 576 -6.91 24.48 -4.56
C GLU A 576 -6.62 23.28 -5.48
N HIS A 577 -5.86 22.32 -4.96
CA HIS A 577 -5.54 21.05 -5.62
C HIS A 577 -6.04 19.91 -4.73
N GLN A 578 -6.87 19.04 -5.29
CA GLN A 578 -7.42 17.87 -4.61
C GLN A 578 -6.92 16.58 -5.26
N VAL A 579 -6.69 15.55 -4.46
CA VAL A 579 -6.41 14.18 -4.89
C VAL A 579 -7.26 13.22 -4.08
N ILE A 580 -8.17 12.50 -4.74
CA ILE A 580 -9.07 11.53 -4.10
C ILE A 580 -8.80 10.14 -4.67
N GLU A 581 -8.42 9.20 -3.82
CA GLU A 581 -8.26 7.79 -4.19
C GLU A 581 -9.50 6.99 -3.79
N TYR A 582 -10.03 6.21 -4.72
CA TYR A 582 -11.26 5.42 -4.57
C TYR A 582 -10.93 3.93 -4.61
N GLY A 583 -11.70 3.12 -3.89
CA GLY A 583 -11.46 1.68 -3.89
C GLY A 583 -12.63 0.83 -3.37
N PRO A 584 -12.52 -0.49 -3.52
CA PRO A 584 -13.61 -1.40 -3.20
C PRO A 584 -13.92 -1.41 -1.70
N VAL A 585 -15.22 -1.50 -1.40
CA VAL A 585 -15.78 -1.67 -0.06
C VAL A 585 -16.84 -2.75 -0.14
N ARG A 586 -16.54 -3.94 0.39
CA ARG A 586 -17.52 -5.03 0.46
C ARG A 586 -18.35 -4.90 1.73
N PHE A 587 -19.66 -5.06 1.62
CA PHE A 587 -20.61 -5.02 2.73
C PHE A 587 -21.28 -6.39 2.90
N PRO A 588 -20.67 -7.34 3.67
CA PRO A 588 -21.10 -8.74 3.68
C PRO A 588 -22.55 -8.98 4.12
N LYS A 589 -23.16 -8.05 4.86
CA LYS A 589 -24.57 -8.12 5.28
C LYS A 589 -25.58 -7.92 4.12
N LYS A 590 -25.12 -7.44 2.96
CA LYS A 590 -25.93 -7.14 1.75
C LYS A 590 -25.33 -7.72 0.46
N ASP A 591 -24.22 -8.44 0.61
CA ASP A 591 -23.33 -8.95 -0.44
C ASP A 591 -22.96 -7.98 -1.61
N VAL A 592 -23.08 -6.68 -1.37
CA VAL A 592 -22.71 -5.64 -2.35
C VAL A 592 -21.26 -5.18 -2.16
N GLN A 593 -20.61 -4.81 -3.26
CA GLN A 593 -19.29 -4.17 -3.27
C GLN A 593 -19.40 -2.80 -3.96
N LEU A 594 -19.20 -1.74 -3.19
CA LEU A 594 -19.27 -0.36 -3.67
C LEU A 594 -17.85 0.21 -3.85
N TRP A 595 -17.74 1.28 -4.63
CA TRP A 595 -16.45 1.93 -4.92
C TRP A 595 -16.47 3.34 -4.31
N LEU A 596 -15.82 3.49 -3.16
CA LEU A 596 -15.95 4.68 -2.30
C LEU A 596 -14.58 5.35 -2.07
N PRO A 597 -14.54 6.66 -1.79
CA PRO A 597 -13.30 7.36 -1.45
C PRO A 597 -12.63 6.71 -0.23
N LYS A 598 -11.31 6.52 -0.31
CA LYS A 598 -10.46 5.92 0.73
C LYS A 598 -9.62 6.98 1.43
N SER A 599 -9.11 7.93 0.65
CA SER A 599 -8.50 9.15 1.15
C SER A 599 -8.81 10.31 0.22
N ALA A 600 -8.83 11.51 0.78
CA ALA A 600 -8.85 12.76 0.04
C ALA A 600 -7.78 13.69 0.61
N ASP A 601 -6.79 13.99 -0.21
CA ASP A 601 -5.71 14.94 0.06
C ASP A 601 -6.08 16.28 -0.60
N LEU A 602 -5.89 17.38 0.13
CA LEU A 602 -6.20 18.74 -0.34
C LEU A 602 -5.05 19.68 0.01
N TYR A 603 -4.69 20.53 -0.94
CA TYR A 603 -3.71 21.60 -0.81
C TYR A 603 -4.39 22.89 -1.26
N PHE A 604 -4.46 23.93 -0.42
CA PHE A 604 -5.10 25.20 -0.80
C PHE A 604 -4.46 26.43 -0.14
N ASP A 605 -4.19 27.45 -0.96
CA ASP A 605 -3.83 28.80 -0.48
C ASP A 605 -5.12 29.63 -0.38
N PHE A 606 -5.56 29.84 0.87
CA PHE A 606 -6.77 30.57 1.19
C PHE A 606 -6.45 31.68 2.18
N ARG A 607 -6.79 32.92 1.82
CA ARG A 607 -6.55 34.14 2.61
C ARG A 607 -5.08 34.28 3.04
N LYS A 608 -4.14 33.95 2.13
CA LYS A 608 -2.68 34.00 2.33
C LYS A 608 -2.15 33.02 3.38
N HIS A 609 -2.91 31.97 3.68
CA HIS A 609 -2.48 30.85 4.51
C HIS A 609 -2.57 29.60 3.65
N ARG A 610 -1.53 28.76 3.72
CA ARG A 610 -1.45 27.51 2.97
C ARG A 610 -1.85 26.38 3.89
N TYR A 611 -2.73 25.52 3.40
CA TYR A 611 -3.27 24.43 4.16
C TYR A 611 -3.10 23.12 3.41
N TYR A 612 -2.64 22.11 4.13
CA TYR A 612 -2.69 20.71 3.71
C TYR A 612 -3.70 19.97 4.58
N ARG A 613 -4.56 19.18 3.95
CA ARG A 613 -5.50 18.28 4.63
C ARG A 613 -5.41 16.89 4.03
N ARG A 614 -5.42 15.87 4.88
CA ARG A 614 -5.69 14.49 4.46
C ARG A 614 -6.86 13.94 5.27
N HIS A 615 -7.94 13.63 4.57
CA HIS A 615 -9.05 12.84 5.07
C HIS A 615 -8.79 11.37 4.73
N SER A 616 -8.98 10.46 5.69
CA SER A 616 -8.87 9.01 5.48
C SER A 616 -10.13 8.32 5.98
N PHE A 617 -10.73 7.46 5.17
CA PHE A 617 -12.04 6.84 5.43
C PHE A 617 -11.94 5.33 5.60
N ASP A 618 -12.38 4.82 6.76
CA ASP A 618 -12.44 3.38 7.04
C ASP A 618 -13.71 2.97 7.83
N HIS A 619 -13.75 1.72 8.33
CA HIS A 619 -14.89 1.14 9.08
C HIS A 619 -16.29 1.34 8.45
N PHE A 620 -16.36 1.38 7.11
CA PHE A 620 -17.57 1.68 6.36
C PHE A 620 -18.80 0.83 6.76
N MET A 621 -19.96 1.49 6.85
CA MET A 621 -21.27 0.83 6.97
C MET A 621 -22.24 1.40 5.94
N LEU A 622 -23.00 0.52 5.27
CA LEU A 622 -23.99 0.88 4.25
C LEU A 622 -25.40 0.77 4.84
N PHE A 623 -26.14 1.87 4.87
CA PHE A 623 -27.57 1.87 5.18
C PHE A 623 -28.37 1.49 3.93
N SER A 624 -29.61 1.01 4.10
CA SER A 624 -30.54 0.78 2.97
C SER A 624 -31.82 1.47 3.36
N THR A 625 -32.36 2.24 2.43
CA THR A 625 -33.76 2.64 2.43
C THR A 625 -34.56 1.48 1.86
N ASP A 626 -34.92 0.50 2.69
CA ASP A 626 -35.88 -0.53 2.32
C ASP A 626 -37.22 0.16 2.06
N THR A 627 -37.65 0.22 0.80
CA THR A 627 -38.76 1.07 0.30
C THR A 627 -40.17 0.58 0.67
N ASP A 628 -40.30 -0.11 1.81
CA ASP A 628 -41.55 -0.73 2.29
C ASP A 628 -41.87 -0.47 3.78
N GLU A 629 -41.11 0.39 4.49
CA GLU A 629 -41.64 0.98 5.74
C GLU A 629 -42.77 1.98 5.42
N LYS A 630 -43.98 1.43 5.27
CA LYS A 630 -45.23 2.19 5.27
C LYS A 630 -45.40 2.89 6.61
N VAL A 631 -44.95 4.14 6.68
CA VAL A 631 -45.20 5.05 7.79
C VAL A 631 -46.68 5.03 8.13
N ALA A 632 -47.02 4.45 9.28
CA ALA A 632 -48.39 4.41 9.77
C ALA A 632 -48.82 5.84 10.10
N GLY A 633 -49.67 6.42 9.26
CA GLY A 633 -50.18 7.78 9.44
C GLY A 633 -50.75 7.98 10.85
N PRO A 634 -50.61 9.18 11.43
CA PRO A 634 -50.94 9.42 12.84
C PRO A 634 -52.39 9.05 13.12
N LYS A 635 -52.61 8.24 14.16
CA LYS A 635 -53.96 7.83 14.60
C LYS A 635 -54.79 9.08 14.88
N GLY A 636 -55.91 9.20 14.16
CA GLY A 636 -56.71 10.43 14.12
C GLY A 636 -57.14 10.92 15.51
N VAL A 637 -56.93 12.21 15.75
CA VAL A 637 -57.45 12.90 16.95
C VAL A 637 -58.99 12.87 16.90
N PRO A 638 -59.69 12.59 18.02
CA PRO A 638 -61.15 12.58 18.05
C PRO A 638 -61.77 13.91 17.59
N ASN A 639 -62.81 13.83 16.76
CA ASN A 639 -63.44 14.97 16.11
C ASN A 639 -64.27 15.81 17.10
N THR A 640 -63.68 16.88 17.65
CA THR A 640 -64.40 17.90 18.42
C THR A 640 -65.08 18.89 17.47
N GLN A 641 -66.41 18.89 17.48
CA GLN A 641 -67.25 19.75 16.64
C GLN A 641 -66.99 21.25 16.88
N ALA A 642 -66.85 22.03 15.81
CA ALA A 642 -66.98 23.48 15.85
C ALA A 642 -68.46 23.89 15.66
N PRO A 643 -68.98 24.93 16.35
CA PRO A 643 -70.38 25.36 16.19
C PRO A 643 -70.67 25.98 14.83
N SER A 644 -71.93 25.88 14.39
CA SER A 644 -72.45 26.57 13.20
C SER A 644 -72.66 28.07 13.42
N SER A 645 -72.53 28.84 12.34
CA SER A 645 -72.97 30.24 12.23
C SER A 645 -73.59 30.47 10.84
N PRO A 646 -74.52 31.45 10.69
CA PRO A 646 -75.80 31.14 10.04
C PRO A 646 -75.97 31.52 8.57
N GLU A 647 -77.17 31.19 8.07
CA GLU A 647 -77.65 31.22 6.70
C GLU A 647 -77.64 32.60 6.00
N THR A 648 -77.38 32.58 4.69
CA THR A 648 -78.16 33.29 3.65
C THR A 648 -77.68 32.81 2.27
N ARG A 649 -78.52 32.61 1.25
CA ARG A 649 -79.97 32.84 1.12
C ARG A 649 -80.56 31.85 0.11
#